data_AF-A0A0N8JWD1-F1
#
_entry.id   AF-A0A0N8JWD1-F1
#
_cell.length_a   1.000
_cell.length_b   1.000
_cell.length_c   1.000
_cell.angle_alpha   90.00
_cell.angle_beta   90.00
_cell.angle_gamma   90.00
#
_symmetry.space_group_name_H-M   'P 1'
#
loop_
_entity.id
_entity.type
_entity.pdbx_description
1 polymer ?
#
loop_
_entity_poly.entity_id
_entity_poly.type
_entity_poly.pdbx_seq_one_letter_code
_entity_poly.pdbx_strand_id
1 'polypeptide(L)'
;MPYLDDKISSLPLKNACIKGKEDNAGDLPQRFILVGGSVTDGSKQKQVRKKTVSFSTMPNDRKMNSTAACIAFMMEGCEMKKVRSNSRMYNRYFLLDQDMHWLRWEPSKKDSEKAKLEIKSIKEVRLGKKTPVLRSNGLSDQFPEECAFSIIYGENYESLDLVAATADVVSTWVMGLRYLVSYGRHAVGVIEPSQPSLRTSWIGSVFELADIEKEGQIDVFRATQIIKGLNPGMKASRIELKFKELQKAKDQYGEKINVDIFTEAYCELCTRPEIFFLLVQFSSNKEYLDCKDLMLFVEVEQGVEGVAEEMCKNIIQKYEPSTEGRERGYLSIDGFTHYLLSSECHIFDPQHKEVCQDMTQPLSHYYINSSHNAFLLEDHFWGSSDIGSYIRALRMGCRSLEVVVWDGPESEPLVYMGSSVASQLPFSKVLDVINQYAFESSEYPLILGLVTHCTVYQQKVMAQHIKKILGDKLYTEGPKADEHYLPSPEQLKGRILLKGKKLPPDHPDSDGEVTDEEEGLEMSRRVGAEENDQVNGINIKRPRLCKDLSDLVSLCKSVQFRDFETSKREQKYWEMCSFNEVLANRFANEYPEDFVRYNKRFLSRVYPTPMRIDASNMNPQDFWKCGCQIVAMNFQTPGLMMDLNLGWFRQNGNCGYVLRPAIMREEVSYFSANARDSLPGVSAQLLHIKVISGQNLPKPRGSAAKGDVVEPYVYVEIHGIPADCAEQRTKTVSQNGDNPIFDESFEFQINLPELAALRFVVLDDDYIGDEFIGQYTIPFECLQAGYRHVPLQSLTGEFLPNTMLFVHIAITNRRGGGKAHKRGLSVRKYKKAREYTSTKSTGIKVVDELFRASTQPLREATDLRENVQVGISCYVVFL
;
A
#
# COMPACT_ATOMS: atom_id res chain seq x y z
N MET A 1 -36.58 4.71 33.24
CA MET A 1 -37.28 4.26 34.46
C MET A 1 -38.30 3.19 34.06
N PRO A 2 -38.46 2.06 34.78
CA PRO A 2 -37.69 1.51 35.91
C PRO A 2 -36.90 0.22 35.51
N TYR A 3 -35.65 0.03 35.94
CA TYR A 3 -35.17 -0.70 37.15
C TYR A 3 -35.62 -2.16 37.28
N LEU A 4 -34.68 -3.10 37.11
CA LEU A 4 -34.35 -4.13 38.13
C LEU A 4 -33.04 -4.87 37.77
N ASP A 5 -32.11 -4.80 38.72
CA ASP A 5 -30.86 -5.54 38.85
C ASP A 5 -31.07 -7.06 38.95
N ASP A 6 -30.11 -7.89 38.52
CA ASP A 6 -29.08 -8.45 39.42
C ASP A 6 -28.15 -9.48 38.73
N LYS A 7 -26.84 -9.24 38.92
CA LYS A 7 -25.71 -10.15 39.24
C LYS A 7 -25.49 -11.48 38.48
N ILE A 8 -24.22 -11.68 38.09
CA ILE A 8 -23.28 -12.76 38.54
C ILE A 8 -22.04 -12.69 37.60
N SER A 9 -20.91 -12.09 38.02
CA SER A 9 -19.68 -12.75 38.50
C SER A 9 -19.24 -13.94 37.64
N SER A 10 -18.28 -13.82 36.72
CA SER A 10 -16.82 -13.67 36.89
C SER A 10 -16.12 -14.76 37.73
N LEU A 11 -15.02 -15.26 37.14
CA LEU A 11 -13.88 -16.05 37.65
C LEU A 11 -13.85 -17.56 37.27
N PRO A 12 -12.66 -18.20 37.21
CA PRO A 12 -11.36 -17.70 36.70
C PRO A 12 -10.55 -18.79 35.94
N LEU A 13 -9.53 -18.39 35.17
CA LEU A 13 -8.40 -19.27 34.85
C LEU A 13 -7.09 -18.67 35.34
N LYS A 14 -6.41 -19.51 36.13
CA LYS A 14 -5.21 -19.28 36.92
C LYS A 14 -3.96 -19.23 36.02
N ASN A 15 -3.15 -18.20 36.18
CA ASN A 15 -1.72 -18.25 35.87
C ASN A 15 -0.95 -18.64 37.13
N ALA A 16 -0.08 -19.64 36.99
CA ALA A 16 0.89 -20.03 37.99
C ALA A 16 2.14 -19.16 37.84
N CYS A 17 2.60 -18.54 38.93
CA CYS A 17 4.01 -18.23 39.12
C CYS A 17 4.33 -18.07 40.61
N ILE A 18 5.60 -18.27 40.91
CA ILE A 18 6.15 -18.83 42.13
C ILE A 18 6.40 -17.77 43.22
N LYS A 19 6.23 -18.22 44.47
CA LYS A 19 6.36 -17.52 45.75
C LYS A 19 7.68 -16.76 45.96
N GLY A 20 7.58 -15.57 46.55
CA GLY A 20 8.65 -14.87 47.27
C GLY A 20 8.06 -13.86 48.26
N LYS A 21 8.10 -14.22 49.54
CA LYS A 21 7.56 -13.59 50.77
C LYS A 21 7.66 -12.05 50.88
N GLU A 22 6.60 -11.45 51.41
CA GLU A 22 6.61 -10.18 52.18
C GLU A 22 6.23 -10.48 53.65
N ASP A 23 6.83 -9.74 54.58
CA ASP A 23 6.40 -9.64 55.98
C ASP A 23 6.00 -8.19 56.31
N ASN A 24 4.69 -8.03 56.52
CA ASN A 24 3.99 -7.40 57.64
C ASN A 24 4.15 -5.92 58.09
N ALA A 25 2.94 -5.32 58.23
CA ALA A 25 2.42 -4.41 59.27
C ALA A 25 2.91 -2.94 59.26
N GLY A 26 2.11 -1.91 59.56
CA GLY A 26 0.76 -1.79 60.10
C GLY A 26 0.65 -0.45 60.86
N ASP A 27 -0.40 0.34 60.58
CA ASP A 27 -1.07 1.38 61.38
C ASP A 27 -0.36 2.61 62.03
N LEU A 28 -0.72 3.79 61.48
CA LEU A 28 -1.43 4.94 62.14
C LEU A 28 -0.71 5.78 63.26
N PRO A 29 -1.17 7.02 63.61
CA PRO A 29 -0.44 8.27 63.30
C PRO A 29 -0.16 9.22 64.50
N GLN A 30 0.37 10.41 64.16
CA GLN A 30 0.31 11.73 64.84
C GLN A 30 1.47 12.22 65.74
N ARG A 31 1.98 13.39 65.31
CA ARG A 31 2.36 14.62 66.06
C ARG A 31 3.77 14.78 66.68
N PHE A 32 4.51 15.70 66.03
CA PHE A 32 5.12 16.96 66.55
C PHE A 32 6.56 17.01 67.15
N ILE A 33 7.37 17.87 66.48
CA ILE A 33 8.36 18.88 66.96
C ILE A 33 9.78 18.43 67.42
N LEU A 34 10.81 18.91 66.69
CA LEU A 34 11.93 19.79 67.10
C LEU A 34 13.08 19.67 66.08
N VAL A 35 13.32 20.66 65.21
CA VAL A 35 14.16 21.87 65.36
C VAL A 35 15.65 21.64 65.08
N GLY A 36 16.18 22.39 64.10
CA GLY A 36 17.46 23.11 64.26
C GLY A 36 18.53 22.95 63.17
N GLY A 37 18.79 24.02 62.40
CA GLY A 37 20.11 24.30 61.78
C GLY A 37 20.11 24.65 60.28
N SER A 38 19.44 25.71 59.82
CA SER A 38 20.03 26.99 59.36
C SER A 38 21.18 26.91 58.34
N VAL A 39 20.92 27.25 57.06
CA VAL A 39 21.54 28.39 56.33
C VAL A 39 20.56 28.87 55.24
N THR A 40 20.37 30.19 55.15
CA THR A 40 19.50 30.94 54.24
C THR A 40 20.07 31.09 52.83
N ASP A 41 19.27 30.90 51.77
CA ASP A 41 19.34 31.77 50.58
C ASP A 41 18.08 31.74 49.66
N GLY A 42 17.67 32.93 49.24
CA GLY A 42 17.12 33.34 47.95
C GLY A 42 16.01 32.56 47.22
N SER A 43 14.80 33.08 47.29
CA SER A 43 13.63 32.75 46.46
C SER A 43 13.84 32.89 44.93
N LYS A 44 13.51 31.84 44.16
CA LYS A 44 12.96 31.94 42.78
C LYS A 44 11.88 30.87 42.56
N GLN A 45 10.62 31.24 42.77
CA GLN A 45 9.46 30.45 42.36
C GLN A 45 9.39 30.37 40.82
N LYS A 46 9.41 29.15 40.28
CA LYS A 46 9.00 28.86 38.90
C LYS A 46 7.49 29.10 38.78
N GLN A 47 7.09 30.15 38.06
CA GLN A 47 5.70 30.35 37.65
C GLN A 47 5.30 29.28 36.63
N VAL A 48 4.25 28.53 36.98
CA VAL A 48 3.43 27.73 36.07
C VAL A 48 2.77 28.70 35.08
N ARG A 49 3.19 28.68 33.81
CA ARG A 49 2.52 29.41 32.73
C ARG A 49 1.16 28.75 32.46
N LYS A 50 0.09 29.42 32.87
CA LYS A 50 -1.26 29.17 32.38
C LYS A 50 -1.25 29.31 30.85
N LYS A 51 -1.75 28.28 30.15
CA LYS A 51 -2.03 28.33 28.71
C LYS A 51 -3.16 29.33 28.48
N THR A 52 -2.82 30.52 28.01
CA THR A 52 -3.80 31.49 27.48
C THR A 52 -3.88 31.26 25.98
N VAL A 53 -5.10 31.06 25.47
CA VAL A 53 -5.37 30.90 24.04
C VAL A 53 -5.15 32.24 23.34
N SER A 54 -4.06 32.37 22.59
CA SER A 54 -3.82 33.50 21.68
C SER A 54 -4.00 32.99 20.25
N PHE A 55 -5.08 33.39 19.59
CA PHE A 55 -5.24 33.29 18.15
C PHE A 55 -4.37 34.37 17.49
N SER A 56 -3.08 34.10 17.40
CA SER A 56 -2.14 34.86 16.58
C SER A 56 -1.27 33.83 15.87
N THR A 57 -1.53 33.65 14.57
CA THR A 57 -0.67 32.95 13.64
C THR A 57 0.77 33.45 13.80
N MET A 58 1.72 32.52 13.90
CA MET A 58 3.14 32.88 13.87
C MET A 58 3.44 33.57 12.53
N PRO A 59 4.23 34.65 12.49
CA PRO A 59 4.52 35.39 11.25
C PRO A 59 5.25 34.60 10.15
N ASN A 60 5.66 33.35 10.41
CA ASN A 60 6.51 32.54 9.52
C ASN A 60 5.76 31.62 8.54
N ASP A 61 4.42 31.60 8.52
CA ASP A 61 3.63 30.76 7.60
C ASP A 61 3.36 31.41 6.22
N ARG A 62 4.31 32.20 5.68
CA ARG A 62 4.22 32.59 4.26
C ARG A 62 4.53 31.36 3.41
N LYS A 63 3.49 30.64 2.98
CA LYS A 63 3.60 29.59 1.97
C LYS A 63 4.21 30.18 0.71
N MET A 64 5.41 29.73 0.37
CA MET A 64 6.08 30.12 -0.85
C MET A 64 5.35 29.51 -2.04
N ASN A 65 4.55 30.33 -2.71
CA ASN A 65 3.66 29.94 -3.80
C ASN A 65 4.07 30.54 -5.15
N SER A 66 5.13 31.37 -5.16
CA SER A 66 5.61 32.08 -6.35
C SER A 66 7.10 32.39 -6.26
N THR A 67 7.72 32.58 -7.43
CA THR A 67 9.10 33.05 -7.53
C THR A 67 9.27 34.44 -6.90
N ALA A 68 8.27 35.32 -7.05
CA ALA A 68 8.28 36.65 -6.44
C ALA A 68 8.37 36.59 -4.91
N ALA A 69 7.62 35.67 -4.28
CA ALA A 69 7.71 35.45 -2.84
C ALA A 69 9.12 34.98 -2.42
N CYS A 70 9.77 34.14 -3.23
CA CYS A 70 11.14 33.66 -2.97
C CYS A 70 12.17 34.79 -3.04
N ILE A 71 12.06 35.66 -4.06
CA ILE A 71 12.91 36.85 -4.19
C ILE A 71 12.70 37.77 -2.98
N ALA A 72 11.45 38.02 -2.59
CA ALA A 72 11.14 38.87 -1.44
C ALA A 72 11.74 38.34 -0.13
N PHE A 73 11.67 37.03 0.11
CA PHE A 73 12.32 36.40 1.27
C PHE A 73 13.84 36.49 1.22
N MET A 74 14.44 36.31 0.04
CA MET A 74 15.89 36.47 -0.11
C MET A 74 16.33 37.92 0.15
N MET A 75 15.49 38.91 -0.20
CA MET A 75 15.73 40.33 0.07
C MET A 75 15.56 40.68 1.55
N GLU A 76 14.61 40.05 2.24
CA GLU A 76 14.47 40.15 3.70
C GLU A 76 15.69 39.54 4.41
N GLY A 77 16.18 38.41 3.89
CA GLY A 77 17.39 37.73 4.33
C GLY A 77 17.14 36.68 5.41
N CYS A 78 18.10 35.77 5.60
CA CYS A 78 18.02 34.74 6.64
C CYS A 78 19.39 34.27 7.14
N GLU A 79 19.40 33.63 8.31
CA GLU A 79 20.61 33.01 8.84
C GLU A 79 20.90 31.65 8.17
N MET A 80 22.12 31.48 7.67
CA MET A 80 22.65 30.23 7.16
C MET A 80 24.10 30.02 7.61
N LYS A 81 24.52 28.76 7.67
CA LYS A 81 25.91 28.38 7.95
C LYS A 81 26.71 28.33 6.66
N LYS A 82 27.75 29.17 6.57
CA LYS A 82 28.75 29.11 5.50
C LYS A 82 29.82 28.09 5.83
N VAL A 83 30.00 27.09 4.98
CA VAL A 83 30.99 26.02 5.14
C VAL A 83 32.27 26.37 4.37
N ARG A 84 33.43 26.12 4.97
CA ARG A 84 34.75 26.33 4.37
C ARG A 84 35.43 25.00 4.05
N SER A 85 36.41 25.03 3.15
CA SER A 85 37.22 23.86 2.76
C SER A 85 38.00 23.22 3.91
N ASN A 86 38.25 23.95 4.99
CA ASN A 86 38.86 23.43 6.23
C ASN A 86 37.82 22.91 7.24
N SER A 87 36.61 22.62 6.76
CA SER A 87 35.47 22.11 7.53
C SER A 87 34.94 23.03 8.64
N ARG A 88 35.34 24.31 8.67
CA ARG A 88 34.78 25.29 9.62
C ARG A 88 33.45 25.84 9.12
N MET A 89 32.45 25.87 10.01
CA MET A 89 31.15 26.48 9.76
C MET A 89 31.05 27.85 10.43
N TYR A 90 30.44 28.80 9.73
CA TYR A 90 30.24 30.15 10.22
C TYR A 90 28.79 30.57 10.04
N ASN A 91 28.09 30.90 11.13
CA ASN A 91 26.76 31.50 11.05
C ASN A 91 26.87 32.88 10.40
N ARG A 92 26.07 33.11 9.36
CA ARG A 92 25.99 34.37 8.64
C ARG A 92 24.54 34.66 8.29
N TYR A 93 24.16 35.93 8.36
CA TYR A 93 22.95 36.45 7.78
C TYR A 93 23.21 36.71 6.29
N PHE A 94 22.48 36.04 5.41
CA PHE A 94 22.55 36.22 3.96
C PHE A 94 21.36 37.03 3.49
N LEU A 95 21.59 37.98 2.59
CA LEU A 95 20.54 38.77 1.96
C LEU A 95 20.87 39.05 0.49
N LEU A 96 19.82 39.20 -0.31
CA LEU A 96 19.90 39.72 -1.67
C LEU A 96 19.71 41.23 -1.65
N ASP A 97 20.61 41.98 -2.29
CA ASP A 97 20.47 43.44 -2.40
C ASP A 97 19.15 43.83 -3.11
N GLN A 98 18.63 45.02 -2.82
CA GLN A 98 17.39 45.52 -3.45
C GLN A 98 17.48 45.64 -4.98
N ASP A 99 18.68 45.86 -5.51
CA ASP A 99 18.97 45.90 -6.95
C ASP A 99 19.24 44.50 -7.56
N MET A 100 19.20 43.45 -6.73
CA MET A 100 19.45 42.05 -7.05
C MET A 100 20.80 41.82 -7.76
N HIS A 101 21.78 42.72 -7.57
CA HIS A 101 23.11 42.54 -8.15
C HIS A 101 23.98 41.61 -7.32
N TRP A 102 23.82 41.66 -6.00
CA TRP A 102 24.72 41.02 -5.07
C TRP A 102 23.97 40.19 -4.04
N LEU A 103 24.49 38.99 -3.81
CA LEU A 103 24.23 38.22 -2.61
C LEU A 103 25.27 38.62 -1.55
N ARG A 104 24.83 39.19 -0.43
CA ARG A 104 25.70 39.62 0.67
C ARG A 104 25.58 38.72 1.90
N TRP A 105 26.60 38.74 2.75
CA TRP A 105 26.52 38.07 4.05
C TRP A 105 27.30 38.77 5.17
N GLU A 106 26.74 38.74 6.37
CA GLU A 106 27.32 39.33 7.58
C GLU A 106 27.15 38.44 8.83
N PRO A 107 27.98 38.54 9.89
CA PRO A 107 29.19 39.35 9.99
C PRO A 107 30.37 38.70 9.25
N SER A 108 31.20 39.48 8.55
CA SER A 108 32.41 39.00 7.89
C SER A 108 33.65 39.72 8.43
N LYS A 109 34.77 39.00 8.62
CA LYS A 109 36.07 39.62 8.95
C LYS A 109 36.71 40.32 7.74
N LYS A 110 36.19 40.07 6.53
CA LYS A 110 36.56 40.80 5.33
C LYS A 110 35.72 42.06 5.25
N ASP A 111 36.28 43.10 4.65
CA ASP A 111 35.57 44.31 4.25
C ASP A 111 34.18 43.98 3.64
N SER A 112 33.17 44.81 3.88
CA SER A 112 31.80 44.58 3.43
C SER A 112 31.73 44.41 1.90
N GLU A 113 32.59 45.13 1.18
CA GLU A 113 32.77 45.03 -0.27
C GLU A 113 33.35 43.67 -0.74
N LYS A 114 33.94 42.88 0.16
CA LYS A 114 34.48 41.53 -0.11
C LYS A 114 33.60 40.41 0.42
N ALA A 115 32.50 40.73 1.10
CA ALA A 115 31.54 39.78 1.66
C ALA A 115 30.27 39.68 0.80
N LYS A 116 30.47 39.68 -0.52
CA LYS A 116 29.41 39.65 -1.53
C LYS A 116 29.75 38.72 -2.68
N LEU A 117 28.73 38.25 -3.37
CA LEU A 117 28.82 37.44 -4.58
C LEU A 117 27.94 38.07 -5.66
N GLU A 118 28.51 38.33 -6.84
CA GLU A 118 27.74 38.87 -7.95
C GLU A 118 26.83 37.79 -8.52
N ILE A 119 25.53 38.08 -8.64
CA ILE A 119 24.55 37.13 -9.18
C ILE A 119 24.92 36.68 -10.59
N LYS A 120 25.41 37.60 -11.43
CA LYS A 120 25.85 37.32 -12.81
C LYS A 120 27.03 36.36 -12.89
N SER A 121 27.82 36.23 -11.82
CA SER A 121 28.96 35.33 -11.77
C SER A 121 28.58 33.88 -11.45
N ILE A 122 27.32 33.65 -11.01
CA ILE A 122 26.82 32.31 -10.68
C ILE A 122 26.64 31.51 -11.96
N LYS A 123 27.26 30.33 -12.00
CA LYS A 123 27.15 29.36 -13.10
C LYS A 123 26.08 28.30 -12.82
N GLU A 124 25.93 27.88 -11.56
CA GLU A 124 25.03 26.79 -11.18
C GLU A 124 24.67 26.88 -9.70
N VAL A 125 23.48 26.40 -9.32
CA VAL A 125 23.09 26.19 -7.92
C VAL A 125 22.73 24.73 -7.70
N ARG A 126 23.51 24.05 -6.84
CA ARG A 126 23.41 22.61 -6.57
C ARG A 126 22.71 22.37 -5.24
N LEU A 127 21.59 21.66 -5.28
CA LEU A 127 20.91 21.16 -4.08
C LEU A 127 21.68 19.95 -3.51
N GLY A 128 21.75 19.85 -2.18
CA GLY A 128 22.35 18.73 -1.48
C GLY A 128 23.87 18.82 -1.30
N LYS A 129 24.47 17.71 -0.84
CA LYS A 129 25.90 17.61 -0.52
C LYS A 129 26.71 17.23 -1.75
N LYS A 130 26.63 18.03 -2.81
CA LYS A 130 27.21 17.68 -4.12
C LYS A 130 28.66 18.16 -4.33
N THR A 131 29.18 19.01 -3.45
CA THR A 131 30.56 19.51 -3.53
C THR A 131 31.51 18.71 -2.63
N PRO A 132 32.82 18.65 -2.95
CA PRO A 132 33.81 17.99 -2.09
C PRO A 132 33.86 18.54 -0.66
N VAL A 133 33.57 19.84 -0.48
CA VAL A 133 33.55 20.50 0.82
C VAL A 133 32.44 19.92 1.71
N LEU A 134 31.23 19.80 1.17
CA LEU A 134 30.07 19.25 1.89
C LEU A 134 30.14 17.72 2.07
N ARG A 135 30.91 17.03 1.21
CA ARG A 135 31.16 15.57 1.32
C ARG A 135 32.38 15.20 2.17
N SER A 136 33.04 16.16 2.80
CA SER A 136 34.21 15.86 3.64
C SER A 136 33.81 15.03 4.87
N ASN A 137 34.61 14.00 5.18
CA ASN A 137 34.38 13.11 6.33
C ASN A 137 34.25 13.92 7.63
N GLY A 138 33.19 13.64 8.40
CA GLY A 138 32.89 14.29 9.68
C GLY A 138 31.98 15.52 9.61
N LEU A 139 31.82 16.17 8.45
CA LEU A 139 30.81 17.24 8.24
C LEU A 139 29.51 16.70 7.64
N SER A 140 29.61 15.74 6.73
CA SER A 140 28.46 15.14 6.05
C SER A 140 27.42 14.55 7.03
N ASP A 141 27.84 14.15 8.23
CA ASP A 141 26.95 13.55 9.23
C ASP A 141 26.33 14.58 10.20
N GLN A 142 26.71 15.86 10.13
CA GLN A 142 26.28 16.89 11.10
C GLN A 142 24.96 17.58 10.74
N PHE A 143 24.49 17.45 9.51
CA PHE A 143 23.25 18.07 9.03
C PHE A 143 22.63 17.22 7.91
N PRO A 144 21.30 17.25 7.72
CA PRO A 144 20.64 16.55 6.62
C PRO A 144 21.09 17.04 5.23
N GLU A 145 20.93 16.22 4.19
CA GLU A 145 21.34 16.60 2.83
C GLU A 145 20.46 17.72 2.26
N GLU A 146 19.16 17.62 2.53
CA GLU A 146 18.11 18.57 2.15
C GLU A 146 18.28 19.97 2.76
N CYS A 147 19.03 20.09 3.87
CA CYS A 147 19.36 21.38 4.48
C CYS A 147 20.63 22.03 3.89
N ALA A 148 21.24 21.44 2.85
CA ALA A 148 22.48 21.93 2.26
C ALA A 148 22.31 22.28 0.77
N PHE A 149 23.03 23.31 0.32
CA PHE A 149 23.18 23.64 -1.10
C PHE A 149 24.49 24.38 -1.37
N SER A 150 24.88 24.43 -2.63
CA SER A 150 26.11 25.09 -3.08
C SER A 150 25.85 26.00 -4.27
N ILE A 151 26.41 27.20 -4.22
CA ILE A 151 26.42 28.15 -5.34
C ILE A 151 27.78 28.03 -6.03
N ILE A 152 27.78 27.65 -7.30
CA ILE A 152 28.99 27.53 -8.12
C ILE A 152 29.14 28.82 -8.94
N TYR A 153 30.28 29.49 -8.84
CA TYR A 153 30.47 30.82 -9.42
C TYR A 153 31.89 31.06 -9.96
N GLY A 154 32.01 32.09 -10.79
CA GLY A 154 33.25 32.50 -11.45
C GLY A 154 33.70 31.56 -12.56
N GLU A 155 34.76 31.94 -13.27
CA GLU A 155 35.34 31.15 -14.38
C GLU A 155 36.09 29.90 -13.88
N ASN A 156 36.52 29.91 -12.61
CA ASN A 156 37.23 28.78 -11.99
C ASN A 156 36.29 27.79 -11.27
N TYR A 157 34.97 27.94 -11.41
CA TYR A 157 33.95 27.09 -10.76
C TYR A 157 34.14 26.96 -9.24
N GLU A 158 34.36 28.09 -8.57
CA GLU A 158 34.47 28.15 -7.11
C GLU A 158 33.11 27.81 -6.45
N SER A 159 33.13 27.22 -5.25
CA SER A 159 31.90 26.90 -4.50
C SER A 159 31.70 27.81 -3.28
N LEU A 160 30.46 28.26 -3.11
CA LEU A 160 29.94 28.82 -1.87
C LEU A 160 28.96 27.81 -1.27
N ASP A 161 29.44 27.06 -0.28
CA ASP A 161 28.71 25.97 0.35
C ASP A 161 27.95 26.45 1.59
N LEU A 162 26.65 26.19 1.62
CA LEU A 162 25.69 26.74 2.59
C LEU A 162 24.85 25.62 3.21
N VAL A 163 24.53 25.79 4.50
CA VAL A 163 23.62 24.93 5.25
C VAL A 163 22.58 25.81 5.93
N ALA A 164 21.31 25.62 5.60
CA ALA A 164 20.20 26.35 6.20
C ALA A 164 19.62 25.63 7.42
N ALA A 165 18.72 26.28 8.14
CA ALA A 165 18.04 25.69 9.29
C ALA A 165 17.01 24.60 8.89
N THR A 166 16.36 24.76 7.73
CA THR A 166 15.34 23.86 7.20
C THR A 166 15.48 23.68 5.69
N ALA A 167 14.91 22.60 5.17
CA ALA A 167 14.86 22.33 3.72
C ALA A 167 14.06 23.40 2.97
N ASP A 168 13.02 23.98 3.58
CA ASP A 168 12.22 25.05 2.96
C ASP A 168 13.08 26.27 2.63
N VAL A 169 13.94 26.70 3.57
CA VAL A 169 14.86 27.83 3.33
C VAL A 169 15.81 27.50 2.17
N VAL A 170 16.31 26.26 2.09
CA VAL A 170 17.14 25.83 0.95
C VAL A 170 16.35 25.94 -0.35
N SER A 171 15.15 25.39 -0.41
CA SER A 171 14.30 25.42 -1.60
C SER A 171 14.00 26.84 -2.07
N THR A 172 13.64 27.73 -1.14
CA THR A 172 13.44 29.16 -1.39
C THR A 172 14.65 29.82 -2.03
N TRP A 173 15.81 29.66 -1.39
CA TRP A 173 17.05 30.30 -1.84
C TRP A 173 17.55 29.73 -3.16
N VAL A 174 17.52 28.41 -3.31
CA VAL A 174 17.92 27.75 -4.55
C VAL A 174 17.02 28.18 -5.71
N MET A 175 15.71 28.28 -5.48
CA MET A 175 14.76 28.70 -6.51
C MET A 175 14.94 30.17 -6.90
N GLY A 176 14.98 31.09 -5.94
CA GLY A 176 15.18 32.50 -6.24
C GLY A 176 16.54 32.78 -6.90
N LEU A 177 17.61 32.09 -6.49
CA LEU A 177 18.91 32.17 -7.16
C LEU A 177 18.88 31.59 -8.59
N ARG A 178 18.29 30.41 -8.80
CA ARG A 178 18.17 29.82 -10.14
C ARG A 178 17.36 30.70 -11.08
N TYR A 179 16.29 31.31 -10.58
CA TYR A 179 15.49 32.27 -11.33
C TYR A 179 16.33 33.48 -11.75
N LEU A 180 17.04 34.11 -10.82
CA LEU A 180 17.90 35.27 -11.10
C LEU A 180 19.01 34.95 -12.11
N VAL A 181 19.58 33.75 -12.04
CA VAL A 181 20.62 33.27 -12.98
C VAL A 181 20.06 33.06 -14.38
N SER A 182 18.84 32.54 -14.50
CA SER A 182 18.23 32.16 -15.78
C SER A 182 17.63 33.34 -16.53
N TYR A 183 16.95 34.25 -15.81
CA TYR A 183 16.16 35.33 -16.40
C TYR A 183 16.76 36.73 -16.21
N GLY A 184 17.77 36.86 -15.34
CA GLY A 184 18.40 38.14 -15.05
C GLY A 184 17.50 39.11 -14.27
N ARG A 185 18.04 40.29 -14.00
CA ARG A 185 17.45 41.29 -13.08
C ARG A 185 16.30 42.09 -13.71
N HIS A 186 16.26 42.18 -15.04
CA HIS A 186 15.27 42.97 -15.78
C HIS A 186 13.89 42.31 -15.80
N ALA A 187 13.79 41.01 -15.54
CA ALA A 187 12.51 40.31 -15.43
C ALA A 187 11.77 40.63 -14.11
N VAL A 188 12.50 40.96 -13.04
CA VAL A 188 11.88 41.34 -11.75
C VAL A 188 11.35 42.78 -11.77
N GLY A 189 11.98 43.67 -12.54
CA GLY A 189 11.45 45.02 -12.82
C GLY A 189 10.30 45.06 -13.84
N VAL A 190 9.98 43.93 -14.48
CA VAL A 190 8.76 43.72 -15.29
C VAL A 190 7.62 43.14 -14.43
N ILE A 191 7.83 42.96 -13.13
CA ILE A 191 6.75 42.81 -12.14
C ILE A 191 6.19 44.21 -11.78
N GLU A 192 5.87 45.01 -12.79
CA GLU A 192 4.66 45.81 -12.73
C GLU A 192 3.49 44.87 -13.12
N PRO A 193 2.29 45.00 -12.54
CA PRO A 193 1.15 44.11 -12.79
C PRO A 193 0.52 44.35 -14.18
N SER A 194 1.29 44.29 -15.27
CA SER A 194 0.84 44.69 -16.61
C SER A 194 0.68 43.55 -17.61
N GLN A 195 1.06 42.31 -17.26
CA GLN A 195 0.60 41.11 -17.97
C GLN A 195 0.23 40.01 -16.96
N PRO A 196 -1.05 39.61 -16.87
CA PRO A 196 -1.43 38.47 -16.03
C PRO A 196 -0.75 37.20 -16.57
N SER A 197 -0.17 36.39 -15.68
CA SER A 197 0.27 35.03 -16.01
C SER A 197 -0.88 34.21 -16.60
N LEU A 198 -0.56 33.13 -17.35
CA LEU A 198 -1.58 32.20 -17.89
C LEU A 198 -2.57 31.74 -16.81
N ARG A 199 -2.06 31.49 -15.60
CA ARG A 199 -2.83 31.08 -14.44
C ARG A 199 -3.75 32.19 -13.94
N THR A 200 -3.21 33.38 -13.67
CA THR A 200 -4.01 34.49 -13.14
C THR A 200 -5.02 35.01 -14.15
N SER A 201 -4.70 34.97 -15.46
CA SER A 201 -5.64 35.28 -16.53
C SER A 201 -6.79 34.27 -16.59
N TRP A 202 -6.46 32.97 -16.53
CA TRP A 202 -7.48 31.92 -16.46
C TRP A 202 -8.40 32.09 -15.24
N ILE A 203 -7.84 32.27 -14.04
CA ILE A 203 -8.64 32.46 -12.82
C ILE A 203 -9.46 33.76 -12.86
N GLY A 204 -8.92 34.82 -13.46
CA GLY A 204 -9.68 36.03 -13.77
C GLY A 204 -10.90 35.75 -14.65
N SER A 205 -10.74 34.97 -15.72
CA SER A 205 -11.87 34.57 -16.59
C SER A 205 -12.91 33.72 -15.85
N VAL A 206 -12.50 32.85 -14.92
CA VAL A 206 -13.42 32.08 -14.06
C VAL A 206 -14.22 33.01 -13.16
N PHE A 207 -13.57 34.04 -12.60
CA PHE A 207 -14.25 35.07 -11.80
C PHE A 207 -15.25 35.86 -12.65
N GLU A 208 -14.88 36.29 -13.86
CA GLU A 208 -15.76 37.04 -14.76
C GLU A 208 -17.03 36.24 -15.13
N LEU A 209 -16.90 34.92 -15.34
CA LEU A 209 -18.06 34.05 -15.57
C LEU A 209 -18.97 33.93 -14.33
N ALA A 210 -18.40 34.08 -13.13
CA ALA A 210 -19.14 34.09 -11.89
C ALA A 210 -19.78 35.46 -11.58
N ASP A 211 -19.17 36.55 -12.03
CA ASP A 211 -19.70 37.91 -11.87
C ASP A 211 -20.74 38.23 -12.96
N ILE A 212 -21.90 37.57 -12.86
CA ILE A 212 -23.01 37.69 -13.85
C ILE A 212 -23.44 39.16 -14.02
N GLU A 213 -23.46 39.91 -12.93
CA GLU A 213 -23.92 41.30 -12.89
C GLU A 213 -22.85 42.30 -13.33
N LYS A 214 -21.59 41.84 -13.51
CA LYS A 214 -20.41 42.64 -13.88
C LYS A 214 -20.17 43.80 -12.91
N GLU A 215 -20.40 43.57 -11.62
CA GLU A 215 -20.16 44.56 -10.56
C GLU A 215 -18.67 44.63 -10.16
N GLY A 216 -17.84 43.73 -10.68
CA GLY A 216 -16.44 43.54 -10.29
C GLY A 216 -16.27 42.80 -8.96
N GLN A 217 -17.36 42.25 -8.41
CA GLN A 217 -17.41 41.64 -7.07
C GLN A 217 -18.42 40.49 -7.02
N ILE A 218 -18.07 39.43 -6.30
CA ILE A 218 -18.96 38.29 -6.01
C ILE A 218 -19.06 38.07 -4.50
N ASP A 219 -20.13 37.42 -4.04
CA ASP A 219 -20.28 37.09 -2.62
C ASP A 219 -19.29 35.99 -2.18
N VAL A 220 -18.89 36.02 -0.89
CA VAL A 220 -17.95 35.04 -0.31
C VAL A 220 -18.45 33.60 -0.47
N PHE A 221 -19.75 33.34 -0.37
CA PHE A 221 -20.30 31.99 -0.50
C PHE A 221 -20.08 31.45 -1.91
N ARG A 222 -20.39 32.25 -2.94
CA ARG A 222 -20.14 31.91 -4.35
C ARG A 222 -18.66 31.74 -4.64
N ALA A 223 -17.81 32.66 -4.19
CA ALA A 223 -16.35 32.54 -4.31
C ALA A 223 -15.83 31.22 -3.69
N THR A 224 -16.37 30.86 -2.52
CA THR A 224 -16.03 29.62 -1.81
C THR A 224 -16.46 28.38 -2.59
N GLN A 225 -17.68 28.37 -3.17
CA GLN A 225 -18.14 27.24 -3.99
C GLN A 225 -17.29 27.07 -5.25
N ILE A 226 -16.82 28.16 -5.87
CA ILE A 226 -15.96 28.07 -7.06
C ILE A 226 -14.61 27.44 -6.71
N ILE A 227 -13.91 27.95 -5.69
CA ILE A 227 -12.62 27.38 -5.28
C ILE A 227 -12.79 25.91 -4.86
N LYS A 228 -13.87 25.58 -4.14
CA LYS A 228 -14.18 24.20 -3.76
C LYS A 228 -14.51 23.32 -4.97
N GLY A 229 -15.16 23.84 -5.99
CA GLY A 229 -15.41 23.12 -7.25
C GLY A 229 -14.13 22.83 -8.02
N LEU A 230 -13.17 23.76 -8.00
CA LEU A 230 -11.85 23.59 -8.60
C LEU A 230 -10.91 22.70 -7.77
N ASN A 231 -11.13 22.60 -6.45
CA ASN A 231 -10.39 21.72 -5.55
C ASN A 231 -11.35 21.02 -4.56
N PRO A 232 -11.99 19.90 -4.99
CA PRO A 232 -13.08 19.24 -4.24
C PRO A 232 -12.72 18.76 -2.83
N GLY A 233 -11.44 18.51 -2.55
CA GLY A 233 -10.98 18.08 -1.23
C GLY A 233 -10.90 19.20 -0.18
N MET A 234 -10.96 20.46 -0.61
CA MET A 234 -10.76 21.60 0.28
C MET A 234 -11.99 21.92 1.13
N LYS A 235 -11.77 22.17 2.43
CA LYS A 235 -12.82 22.57 3.37
C LYS A 235 -13.25 24.02 3.14
N ALA A 236 -14.57 24.26 3.08
CA ALA A 236 -15.13 25.60 2.91
C ALA A 236 -14.64 26.59 3.97
N SER A 237 -14.56 26.15 5.23
CA SER A 237 -14.06 26.97 6.34
C SER A 237 -12.63 27.48 6.14
N ARG A 238 -11.76 26.70 5.48
CA ARG A 238 -10.38 27.11 5.16
C ARG A 238 -10.35 28.17 4.07
N ILE A 239 -11.21 28.01 3.06
CA ILE A 239 -11.35 28.98 1.97
C ILE A 239 -11.86 30.32 2.52
N GLU A 240 -12.93 30.28 3.31
CA GLU A 240 -13.53 31.47 3.95
C GLU A 240 -12.54 32.17 4.89
N LEU A 241 -11.77 31.40 5.68
CA LEU A 241 -10.73 31.97 6.54
C LEU A 241 -9.67 32.70 5.70
N LYS A 242 -9.26 32.12 4.56
CA LYS A 242 -8.26 32.74 3.70
C LYS A 242 -8.74 34.05 3.08
N PHE A 243 -10.00 34.11 2.67
CA PHE A 243 -10.59 35.38 2.22
C PHE A 243 -10.55 36.46 3.31
N LYS A 244 -10.91 36.10 4.55
CA LYS A 244 -10.84 37.03 5.70
C LYS A 244 -9.43 37.53 5.97
N GLU A 245 -8.41 36.67 5.85
CA GLU A 245 -7.00 37.06 6.00
C GLU A 245 -6.57 38.07 4.95
N LEU A 246 -6.86 37.81 3.67
CA LEU A 246 -6.48 38.69 2.55
C LEU A 246 -7.22 40.02 2.57
N GLN A 247 -8.51 40.01 2.89
CA GLN A 247 -9.32 41.20 3.11
C GLN A 247 -8.73 42.10 4.20
N LYS A 248 -8.36 41.50 5.34
CA LYS A 248 -7.70 42.21 6.45
C LYS A 248 -6.33 42.76 6.05
N ALA A 249 -5.54 42.02 5.26
CA ALA A 249 -4.21 42.47 4.82
C ALA A 249 -4.27 43.66 3.85
N LYS A 250 -5.37 43.81 3.09
CA LYS A 250 -5.58 44.89 2.11
C LYS A 250 -6.50 46.02 2.62
N ASP A 251 -6.87 46.02 3.89
CA ASP A 251 -7.83 46.95 4.49
C ASP A 251 -9.19 47.01 3.75
N GLN A 252 -9.58 45.90 3.13
CA GLN A 252 -10.86 45.75 2.43
C GLN A 252 -11.80 44.93 3.29
N TYR A 253 -12.67 45.59 4.06
CA TYR A 253 -13.63 44.93 4.95
C TYR A 253 -14.99 44.78 4.25
N GLY A 254 -15.52 43.55 4.14
CA GLY A 254 -16.86 43.34 3.57
C GLY A 254 -17.19 41.87 3.24
N GLU A 255 -18.44 41.62 2.84
CA GLU A 255 -18.94 40.29 2.41
C GLU A 255 -18.72 40.01 0.91
N LYS A 256 -18.17 40.98 0.18
CA LYS A 256 -17.90 40.89 -1.26
C LYS A 256 -16.40 40.68 -1.52
N ILE A 257 -16.10 39.88 -2.55
CA ILE A 257 -14.76 39.49 -3.00
C ILE A 257 -14.55 40.01 -4.42
N ASN A 258 -13.49 40.79 -4.63
CA ASN A 258 -13.07 41.23 -5.97
C ASN A 258 -12.13 40.21 -6.63
N VAL A 259 -11.87 40.41 -7.92
CA VAL A 259 -11.03 39.52 -8.73
C VAL A 259 -9.60 39.35 -8.18
N ASP A 260 -9.02 40.40 -7.61
CA ASP A 260 -7.66 40.37 -7.07
C ASP A 260 -7.56 39.48 -5.84
N ILE A 261 -8.49 39.65 -4.88
CA ILE A 261 -8.57 38.80 -3.68
C ILE A 261 -8.91 37.36 -4.07
N PHE A 262 -9.82 37.16 -5.02
CA PHE A 262 -10.19 35.83 -5.50
C PHE A 262 -9.00 35.09 -6.11
N THR A 263 -8.28 35.76 -7.00
CA THR A 263 -7.13 35.19 -7.71
C THR A 263 -5.98 34.86 -6.76
N GLU A 264 -5.67 35.78 -5.83
CA GLU A 264 -4.65 35.56 -4.81
C GLU A 264 -5.03 34.40 -3.89
N ALA A 265 -6.27 34.38 -3.37
CA ALA A 265 -6.76 33.29 -2.52
C ALA A 265 -6.64 31.93 -3.21
N TYR A 266 -7.04 31.83 -4.48
CA TYR A 266 -6.92 30.60 -5.26
C TYR A 266 -5.45 30.17 -5.38
N CYS A 267 -4.56 31.08 -5.77
CA CYS A 267 -3.14 30.78 -5.93
C CYS A 267 -2.51 30.32 -4.60
N GLU A 268 -2.83 30.94 -3.48
CA GLU A 268 -2.27 30.55 -2.17
C GLU A 268 -2.82 29.20 -1.66
N LEU A 269 -4.09 28.92 -1.93
CA LEU A 269 -4.76 27.72 -1.44
C LEU A 269 -4.47 26.47 -2.28
N CYS A 270 -4.41 26.64 -3.61
CA CYS A 270 -4.35 25.55 -4.57
C CYS A 270 -2.92 25.29 -5.09
N THR A 271 -1.93 26.09 -4.71
CA THR A 271 -0.52 25.76 -5.00
C THR A 271 0.05 24.85 -3.93
N ARG A 272 0.43 23.65 -4.34
CA ARG A 272 1.20 22.72 -3.52
C ARG A 272 2.70 22.94 -3.75
N PRO A 273 3.47 23.37 -2.73
CA PRO A 273 4.88 23.70 -2.91
C PRO A 273 5.69 22.56 -3.55
N GLU A 274 5.50 21.33 -3.11
CA GLU A 274 6.20 20.14 -3.61
C GLU A 274 5.93 19.87 -5.10
N ILE A 275 4.71 20.12 -5.59
CA ILE A 275 4.37 19.99 -7.01
C ILE A 275 4.94 21.17 -7.81
N PHE A 276 4.88 22.37 -7.24
CA PHE A 276 5.45 23.55 -7.86
C PHE A 276 6.96 23.40 -8.06
N PHE A 277 7.69 22.94 -7.04
CA PHE A 277 9.12 22.65 -7.14
C PHE A 277 9.42 21.57 -8.18
N LEU A 278 8.57 20.53 -8.25
CA LEU A 278 8.69 19.50 -9.27
C LEU A 278 8.52 20.08 -10.67
N LEU A 279 7.52 20.92 -10.91
CA LEU A 279 7.31 21.58 -12.20
C LEU A 279 8.55 22.40 -12.59
N VAL A 280 9.04 23.25 -11.68
CA VAL A 280 10.19 24.13 -11.91
C VAL A 280 11.46 23.35 -12.25
N GLN A 281 11.63 22.16 -11.66
CA GLN A 281 12.76 21.28 -11.95
C GLN A 281 12.80 20.82 -13.41
N PHE A 282 11.64 20.57 -14.03
CA PHE A 282 11.55 20.09 -15.42
C PHE A 282 11.31 21.19 -16.44
N SER A 283 10.77 22.33 -16.02
CA SER A 283 10.44 23.46 -16.89
C SER A 283 11.63 24.32 -17.28
N SER A 284 12.87 23.92 -17.01
CA SER A 284 14.05 24.78 -17.17
C SER A 284 13.87 26.17 -16.53
N ASN A 285 13.23 26.20 -15.35
CA ASN A 285 12.84 27.39 -14.57
C ASN A 285 11.65 28.23 -15.10
N LYS A 286 10.88 27.74 -16.09
CA LYS A 286 9.62 28.38 -16.56
C LYS A 286 8.47 28.11 -15.57
N GLU A 287 7.40 28.90 -15.62
CA GLU A 287 6.16 28.67 -14.84
C GLU A 287 5.20 27.64 -15.50
N TYR A 288 5.64 27.00 -16.58
CA TYR A 288 4.89 25.99 -17.33
C TYR A 288 5.86 24.97 -17.93
N LEU A 289 5.36 23.76 -18.21
CA LEU A 289 6.05 22.74 -19.01
C LEU A 289 5.59 22.89 -20.46
N ASP A 290 6.53 23.07 -21.39
CA ASP A 290 6.21 22.88 -22.81
C ASP A 290 6.24 21.39 -23.18
N CYS A 291 5.90 21.07 -24.43
CA CYS A 291 5.85 19.69 -24.89
C CYS A 291 7.19 18.94 -24.68
N LYS A 292 8.35 19.59 -24.85
CA LYS A 292 9.65 18.94 -24.67
C LYS A 292 9.98 18.70 -23.21
N ASP A 293 9.67 19.67 -22.35
CA ASP A 293 9.83 19.52 -20.90
C ASP A 293 8.94 18.38 -20.38
N LEU A 294 7.70 18.31 -20.87
CA LEU A 294 6.75 17.26 -20.50
C LEU A 294 7.19 15.89 -21.02
N MET A 295 7.71 15.80 -22.25
CA MET A 295 8.29 14.56 -22.77
C MET A 295 9.42 14.07 -21.86
N LEU A 296 10.33 14.96 -21.45
CA LEU A 296 11.42 14.61 -20.54
C LEU A 296 10.88 14.09 -19.20
N PHE A 297 9.89 14.76 -18.62
CA PHE A 297 9.27 14.32 -17.36
C PHE A 297 8.61 12.95 -17.48
N VAL A 298 7.79 12.74 -18.52
CA VAL A 298 7.02 11.51 -18.70
C VAL A 298 7.93 10.32 -19.05
N GLU A 299 8.97 10.55 -19.87
CA GLU A 299 9.91 9.49 -20.23
C GLU A 299 10.89 9.18 -19.10
N VAL A 300 11.53 10.20 -18.52
CA VAL A 300 12.65 9.99 -17.59
C VAL A 300 12.19 9.75 -16.15
N GLU A 301 11.24 10.53 -15.66
CA GLU A 301 10.81 10.43 -14.26
C GLU A 301 9.64 9.47 -14.09
N GLN A 302 8.62 9.55 -14.95
CA GLN A 302 7.47 8.63 -14.89
C GLN A 302 7.79 7.24 -15.46
N GLY A 303 8.91 7.10 -16.18
CA GLY A 303 9.37 5.82 -16.73
C GLY A 303 8.48 5.27 -17.83
N VAL A 304 7.74 6.12 -18.54
CA VAL A 304 6.87 5.72 -19.65
C VAL A 304 7.73 5.48 -20.89
N GLU A 305 7.60 4.31 -21.51
CA GLU A 305 8.33 3.95 -22.73
C GLU A 305 7.63 4.51 -23.98
N GLY A 306 8.41 4.90 -24.99
CA GLY A 306 7.87 5.28 -26.30
C GLY A 306 7.08 6.61 -26.31
N VAL A 307 7.42 7.55 -25.43
CA VAL A 307 6.74 8.85 -25.34
C VAL A 307 6.90 9.61 -26.66
N ALA A 308 5.77 9.87 -27.31
CA ALA A 308 5.70 10.67 -28.53
C ALA A 308 5.19 12.08 -28.23
N GLU A 309 5.54 13.04 -29.08
CA GLU A 309 5.08 14.44 -28.96
C GLU A 309 3.53 14.53 -28.90
N GLU A 310 2.83 13.65 -29.62
CA GLU A 310 1.37 13.58 -29.62
C GLU A 310 0.79 13.19 -28.26
N MET A 311 1.47 12.31 -27.51
CA MET A 311 1.06 11.94 -26.16
C MET A 311 1.10 13.15 -25.24
N CYS A 312 2.18 13.93 -25.30
CA CYS A 312 2.33 15.15 -24.50
C CYS A 312 1.31 16.22 -24.90
N LYS A 313 1.03 16.38 -26.20
CA LYS A 313 -0.07 17.25 -26.66
C LYS A 313 -1.42 16.82 -26.10
N ASN A 314 -1.72 15.53 -26.10
CA ASN A 314 -2.96 15.01 -25.53
C ASN A 314 -3.07 15.25 -24.02
N ILE A 315 -1.98 15.08 -23.27
CA ILE A 315 -1.91 15.42 -21.84
C ILE A 315 -2.22 16.91 -21.66
N ILE A 316 -1.56 17.80 -22.42
CA ILE A 316 -1.79 19.25 -22.33
C ILE A 316 -3.25 19.59 -22.65
N GLN A 317 -3.80 19.08 -23.76
CA GLN A 317 -5.19 19.34 -24.15
C GLN A 317 -6.21 18.84 -23.12
N LYS A 318 -5.90 17.74 -22.43
CA LYS A 318 -6.79 17.13 -21.46
C LYS A 318 -6.76 17.81 -20.09
N TYR A 319 -5.58 18.21 -19.62
CA TYR A 319 -5.40 18.64 -18.23
C TYR A 319 -5.18 20.15 -18.05
N GLU A 320 -4.68 20.85 -19.07
CA GLU A 320 -4.46 22.30 -18.96
C GLU A 320 -5.80 23.06 -18.94
N PRO A 321 -6.11 23.79 -17.86
CA PRO A 321 -7.40 24.47 -17.76
C PRO A 321 -7.48 25.71 -18.68
N SER A 322 -6.36 26.45 -18.82
CA SER A 322 -6.31 27.65 -19.66
C SER A 322 -6.45 27.31 -21.14
N THR A 323 -7.35 28.01 -21.85
CA THR A 323 -7.49 27.88 -23.31
C THR A 323 -6.22 28.37 -24.01
N GLU A 324 -5.66 29.49 -23.56
CA GLU A 324 -4.39 30.02 -24.07
C GLU A 324 -3.23 29.05 -23.83
N GLY A 325 -3.19 28.40 -22.66
CA GLY A 325 -2.20 27.36 -22.35
C GLY A 325 -2.30 26.18 -23.31
N ARG A 326 -3.53 25.70 -23.58
CA ARG A 326 -3.79 24.63 -24.55
C ARG A 326 -3.37 24.98 -25.97
N GLU A 327 -3.70 26.19 -26.44
CA GLU A 327 -3.32 26.65 -27.78
C GLU A 327 -1.81 26.78 -27.96
N ARG A 328 -1.10 27.21 -26.91
CA ARG A 328 0.37 27.36 -26.92
C ARG A 328 1.12 26.07 -26.63
N GLY A 329 0.45 25.00 -26.22
CA GLY A 329 1.08 23.75 -25.83
C GLY A 329 1.85 23.85 -24.51
N TYR A 330 1.33 24.62 -23.55
CA TYR A 330 1.90 24.85 -22.24
C TYR A 330 1.05 24.21 -21.14
N LEU A 331 1.67 23.41 -20.28
CA LEU A 331 1.07 22.85 -19.08
C LEU A 331 1.49 23.69 -17.86
N SER A 332 0.58 24.51 -17.37
CA SER A 332 0.77 25.33 -16.17
C SER A 332 0.74 24.48 -14.90
N ILE A 333 1.02 25.08 -13.74
CA ILE A 333 1.00 24.39 -12.45
C ILE A 333 -0.34 23.72 -12.13
N ASP A 334 -1.47 24.33 -12.48
CA ASP A 334 -2.78 23.73 -12.24
C ASP A 334 -3.01 22.54 -13.17
N GLY A 335 -2.64 22.66 -14.45
CA GLY A 335 -2.70 21.55 -15.40
C GLY A 335 -1.78 20.39 -15.02
N PHE A 336 -0.57 20.69 -14.54
CA PHE A 336 0.37 19.68 -14.05
C PHE A 336 -0.14 19.00 -12.78
N THR A 337 -0.74 19.76 -11.86
CA THR A 337 -1.40 19.20 -10.67
C THR A 337 -2.55 18.28 -11.06
N HIS A 338 -3.40 18.68 -12.01
CA HIS A 338 -4.49 17.83 -12.53
C HIS A 338 -3.96 16.55 -13.19
N TYR A 339 -2.87 16.64 -13.97
CA TYR A 339 -2.23 15.47 -14.56
C TYR A 339 -1.72 14.51 -13.48
N LEU A 340 -1.01 15.00 -12.47
CA LEU A 340 -0.49 14.17 -11.37
C LEU A 340 -1.60 13.55 -10.53
N LEU A 341 -2.73 14.23 -10.35
CA LEU A 341 -3.90 13.71 -9.62
C LEU A 341 -4.77 12.76 -10.48
N SER A 342 -4.49 12.64 -11.77
CA SER A 342 -5.24 11.78 -12.67
C SER A 342 -4.96 10.30 -12.40
N SER A 343 -5.88 9.45 -12.88
CA SER A 343 -5.72 8.00 -12.82
C SER A 343 -4.50 7.46 -13.59
N GLU A 344 -3.93 8.25 -14.51
CA GLU A 344 -2.69 7.92 -15.25
C GLU A 344 -1.44 8.04 -14.37
N CYS A 345 -1.50 8.84 -13.30
CA CYS A 345 -0.43 9.03 -12.33
C CYS A 345 -0.72 8.31 -10.99
N HIS A 346 -1.70 7.42 -10.95
CA HIS A 346 -1.88 6.53 -9.80
C HIS A 346 -0.74 5.49 -9.74
N ILE A 347 -0.44 5.01 -8.54
CA ILE A 347 0.62 4.03 -8.32
C ILE A 347 0.33 2.65 -8.94
N PHE A 348 -0.94 2.30 -9.14
CA PHE A 348 -1.36 1.01 -9.68
C PHE A 348 -1.32 0.99 -11.20
N ASP A 349 -0.58 0.05 -11.77
CA ASP A 349 -0.44 -0.10 -13.21
C ASP A 349 -1.78 -0.45 -13.88
N PRO A 350 -2.28 0.39 -14.81
CA PRO A 350 -3.53 0.13 -15.53
C PRO A 350 -3.57 -1.21 -16.29
N GLN A 351 -2.42 -1.76 -16.72
CA GLN A 351 -2.37 -3.04 -17.44
C GLN A 351 -2.89 -4.21 -16.59
N HIS A 352 -2.75 -4.11 -15.26
CA HIS A 352 -3.23 -5.13 -14.34
C HIS A 352 -4.71 -4.98 -13.99
N LYS A 353 -5.41 -3.94 -14.50
CA LYS A 353 -6.87 -3.78 -14.37
C LYS A 353 -7.65 -4.66 -15.34
N GLU A 354 -6.98 -5.26 -16.30
CA GLU A 354 -7.52 -6.29 -17.18
C GLU A 354 -6.82 -7.63 -16.91
N VAL A 355 -7.37 -8.72 -17.44
CA VAL A 355 -6.72 -10.03 -17.35
C VAL A 355 -5.46 -10.00 -18.21
N CYS A 356 -4.30 -10.06 -17.57
CA CYS A 356 -2.99 -9.87 -18.20
C CYS A 356 -2.06 -11.07 -18.01
N GLN A 357 -2.41 -12.01 -17.12
CA GLN A 357 -1.62 -13.22 -16.85
C GLN A 357 -2.06 -14.38 -17.74
N ASP A 358 -1.18 -15.37 -17.91
CA ASP A 358 -1.53 -16.60 -18.61
C ASP A 358 -2.59 -17.37 -17.81
N MET A 359 -3.78 -17.54 -18.40
CA MET A 359 -4.93 -18.25 -17.82
C MET A 359 -5.06 -19.70 -18.29
N THR A 360 -4.08 -20.19 -19.06
CA THR A 360 -4.07 -21.54 -19.67
C THR A 360 -3.30 -22.58 -18.87
N GLN A 361 -2.67 -22.21 -17.75
CA GLN A 361 -1.99 -23.14 -16.86
C GLN A 361 -2.99 -23.99 -16.05
N PRO A 362 -2.58 -25.14 -15.50
CA PRO A 362 -3.43 -25.92 -14.58
C PRO A 362 -4.01 -25.13 -13.42
N LEU A 363 -5.22 -25.48 -12.95
CA LEU A 363 -5.87 -24.79 -11.82
C LEU A 363 -5.00 -24.76 -10.55
N SER A 364 -4.19 -25.79 -10.32
CA SER A 364 -3.25 -25.85 -9.19
C SER A 364 -2.20 -24.74 -9.21
N HIS A 365 -1.96 -24.10 -10.36
CA HIS A 365 -0.94 -23.08 -10.57
C HIS A 365 -1.36 -21.65 -10.20
N TYR A 366 -2.58 -21.44 -9.71
CA TYR A 366 -3.11 -20.12 -9.37
C TYR A 366 -3.42 -20.01 -7.88
N TYR A 367 -3.22 -18.83 -7.31
CA TYR A 367 -3.93 -18.42 -6.10
C TYR A 367 -5.39 -18.09 -6.48
N ILE A 368 -6.33 -18.48 -5.61
CA ILE A 368 -7.76 -18.38 -5.85
C ILE A 368 -8.37 -17.57 -4.70
N ASN A 369 -9.05 -16.47 -5.02
CA ASN A 369 -9.69 -15.63 -4.02
C ASN A 369 -10.82 -16.40 -3.33
N SER A 370 -10.74 -16.59 -2.03
CA SER A 370 -11.51 -17.63 -1.34
C SER A 370 -12.16 -17.09 -0.07
N SER A 371 -13.45 -17.35 0.11
CA SER A 371 -14.20 -16.98 1.31
C SER A 371 -14.49 -18.19 2.18
N HIS A 372 -14.23 -18.07 3.48
CA HIS A 372 -14.72 -18.97 4.53
C HIS A 372 -16.04 -18.41 5.04
N ASN A 373 -17.07 -19.26 5.16
CA ASN A 373 -18.40 -18.89 5.67
C ASN A 373 -18.95 -17.56 5.12
N ALA A 374 -19.04 -17.45 3.80
CA ALA A 374 -19.41 -16.23 3.07
C ALA A 374 -20.81 -15.66 3.40
N PHE A 375 -21.62 -16.34 4.20
CA PHE A 375 -22.95 -15.90 4.62
C PHE A 375 -22.95 -15.02 5.89
N LEU A 376 -21.87 -15.01 6.67
CA LEU A 376 -21.83 -14.26 7.95
C LEU A 376 -21.64 -12.76 7.75
N LEU A 377 -22.39 -11.95 8.49
CA LEU A 377 -22.23 -10.49 8.54
C LEU A 377 -21.25 -10.00 9.61
N GLU A 378 -21.12 -10.73 10.71
CA GLU A 378 -20.36 -10.32 11.90
C GLU A 378 -19.59 -11.54 12.47
N ASP A 379 -19.62 -11.73 13.79
CA ASP A 379 -18.91 -12.78 14.50
C ASP A 379 -19.55 -14.16 14.29
N HIS A 380 -18.74 -15.23 14.48
CA HIS A 380 -19.19 -16.61 14.27
C HIS A 380 -20.24 -17.11 15.31
N PHE A 381 -20.55 -16.33 16.34
CA PHE A 381 -21.48 -16.71 17.42
C PHE A 381 -22.83 -15.98 17.35
N TRP A 382 -22.81 -14.68 17.04
CA TRP A 382 -24.00 -13.81 17.04
C TRP A 382 -24.37 -13.29 15.65
N GLY A 383 -23.50 -13.50 14.66
CA GLY A 383 -23.69 -13.00 13.30
C GLY A 383 -24.91 -13.61 12.63
N SER A 384 -25.72 -12.77 11.99
CA SER A 384 -26.80 -13.21 11.14
C SER A 384 -26.27 -13.68 9.78
N SER A 385 -26.89 -14.72 9.22
CA SER A 385 -26.70 -15.09 7.83
C SER A 385 -27.40 -14.08 6.92
N ASP A 386 -26.68 -13.50 5.98
CA ASP A 386 -27.23 -12.61 4.95
C ASP A 386 -26.90 -13.11 3.54
N ILE A 387 -27.90 -13.04 2.68
CA ILE A 387 -27.76 -13.41 1.27
C ILE A 387 -26.91 -12.39 0.52
N GLY A 388 -26.90 -11.12 0.95
CA GLY A 388 -26.08 -10.05 0.41
C GLY A 388 -24.58 -10.31 0.55
N SER A 389 -24.16 -11.07 1.57
CA SER A 389 -22.74 -11.41 1.77
C SER A 389 -22.17 -12.28 0.63
N TYR A 390 -22.95 -13.21 0.06
CA TYR A 390 -22.56 -13.96 -1.15
C TYR A 390 -22.38 -13.04 -2.36
N ILE A 391 -23.32 -12.10 -2.56
CA ILE A 391 -23.26 -11.13 -3.66
C ILE A 391 -22.00 -10.27 -3.51
N ARG A 392 -21.74 -9.77 -2.30
CA ARG A 392 -20.55 -8.97 -1.98
C ARG A 392 -19.27 -9.74 -2.26
N ALA A 393 -19.15 -10.98 -1.77
CA ALA A 393 -17.98 -11.81 -2.00
C ALA A 393 -17.73 -12.05 -3.51
N LEU A 394 -18.76 -12.41 -4.27
CA LEU A 394 -18.66 -12.62 -5.72
C LEU A 394 -18.25 -11.33 -6.46
N ARG A 395 -18.86 -10.19 -6.13
CA ARG A 395 -18.49 -8.88 -6.71
C ARG A 395 -17.07 -8.44 -6.37
N MET A 396 -16.54 -8.87 -5.22
CA MET A 396 -15.15 -8.68 -4.82
C MET A 396 -14.19 -9.70 -5.47
N GLY A 397 -14.64 -10.43 -6.49
CA GLY A 397 -13.82 -11.36 -7.26
C GLY A 397 -13.57 -12.71 -6.56
N CYS A 398 -14.34 -13.07 -5.53
CA CYS A 398 -14.20 -14.37 -4.87
C CYS A 398 -14.57 -15.51 -5.82
N ARG A 399 -13.71 -16.54 -5.91
CA ARG A 399 -13.80 -17.71 -6.81
C ARG A 399 -13.83 -19.06 -6.07
N SER A 400 -13.81 -19.04 -4.74
CA SER A 400 -14.12 -20.21 -3.91
C SER A 400 -15.05 -19.82 -2.77
N LEU A 401 -16.27 -20.37 -2.77
CA LEU A 401 -17.27 -20.13 -1.73
C LEU A 401 -17.54 -21.40 -0.93
N GLU A 402 -17.78 -21.21 0.36
CA GLU A 402 -18.25 -22.28 1.25
C GLU A 402 -19.72 -22.07 1.60
N VAL A 403 -20.49 -23.15 1.57
CA VAL A 403 -21.90 -23.19 1.97
C VAL A 403 -22.11 -24.33 2.95
N VAL A 404 -22.44 -23.97 4.19
CA VAL A 404 -22.75 -24.91 5.26
C VAL A 404 -24.25 -25.16 5.27
N VAL A 405 -24.66 -26.41 5.06
CA VAL A 405 -26.06 -26.80 4.85
C VAL A 405 -26.51 -27.79 5.92
N TRP A 406 -27.66 -27.52 6.52
CA TRP A 406 -28.31 -28.31 7.57
C TRP A 406 -29.71 -28.74 7.14
N ASP A 407 -30.25 -29.74 7.82
CA ASP A 407 -31.65 -30.13 7.61
C ASP A 407 -32.59 -28.98 8.01
N GLY A 408 -33.58 -28.69 7.16
CA GLY A 408 -34.64 -27.75 7.44
C GLY A 408 -36.04 -28.37 7.50
N PRO A 409 -37.07 -27.57 7.86
CA PRO A 409 -38.45 -28.01 7.86
C PRO A 409 -38.96 -28.25 6.44
N GLU A 410 -40.03 -29.03 6.31
CA GLU A 410 -40.75 -29.24 5.03
C GLU A 410 -39.88 -29.77 3.87
N SER A 411 -38.76 -30.44 4.18
CA SER A 411 -37.79 -30.96 3.21
C SER A 411 -36.92 -29.91 2.51
N GLU A 412 -36.96 -28.63 2.90
CA GLU A 412 -36.09 -27.60 2.34
C GLU A 412 -34.80 -27.49 3.18
N PRO A 413 -33.60 -27.75 2.60
CA PRO A 413 -32.34 -27.57 3.30
C PRO A 413 -32.07 -26.11 3.63
N LEU A 414 -31.39 -25.85 4.75
CA LEU A 414 -31.12 -24.50 5.25
C LEU A 414 -29.63 -24.21 5.37
N VAL A 415 -29.25 -22.95 5.20
CA VAL A 415 -27.88 -22.43 5.35
C VAL A 415 -27.83 -21.50 6.55
N TYR A 416 -26.97 -21.83 7.53
CA TYR A 416 -26.71 -21.02 8.73
C TYR A 416 -25.48 -21.53 9.51
N MET A 417 -25.02 -20.73 10.49
CA MET A 417 -24.01 -21.10 11.49
C MET A 417 -24.58 -20.97 12.89
N GLY A 418 -24.45 -22.01 13.72
CA GLY A 418 -24.79 -21.94 15.14
C GLY A 418 -26.28 -22.17 15.47
N SER A 419 -26.63 -21.98 16.74
CA SER A 419 -27.96 -22.25 17.30
C SER A 419 -28.96 -21.08 17.19
N SER A 420 -28.57 -19.96 16.57
CA SER A 420 -29.43 -18.77 16.44
C SER A 420 -30.49 -18.96 15.35
N VAL A 421 -31.74 -19.13 15.77
CA VAL A 421 -32.93 -19.37 14.92
C VAL A 421 -33.26 -18.17 13.99
N ALA A 422 -32.69 -16.99 14.24
CA ALA A 422 -33.09 -15.74 13.60
C ALA A 422 -32.54 -15.51 12.18
N SER A 423 -31.67 -16.37 11.64
CA SER A 423 -31.02 -16.13 10.34
C SER A 423 -30.74 -17.39 9.51
N GLN A 424 -31.78 -18.17 9.24
CA GLN A 424 -31.70 -19.35 8.37
C GLN A 424 -32.10 -18.97 6.94
N LEU A 425 -31.24 -19.30 5.96
CA LEU A 425 -31.51 -19.04 4.54
C LEU A 425 -31.88 -20.35 3.82
N PRO A 426 -32.96 -20.40 3.02
CA PRO A 426 -33.23 -21.55 2.16
C PRO A 426 -32.07 -21.79 1.20
N PHE A 427 -31.61 -23.05 1.12
CA PHE A 427 -30.49 -23.42 0.25
C PHE A 427 -30.78 -23.10 -1.22
N SER A 428 -32.02 -23.29 -1.67
CA SER A 428 -32.46 -22.91 -3.02
C SER A 428 -32.22 -21.42 -3.31
N LYS A 429 -32.49 -20.53 -2.34
CA LYS A 429 -32.28 -19.08 -2.49
C LYS A 429 -30.80 -18.71 -2.57
N VAL A 430 -29.95 -19.36 -1.78
CA VAL A 430 -28.50 -19.18 -1.87
C VAL A 430 -27.99 -19.59 -3.25
N LEU A 431 -28.47 -20.72 -3.79
CA LEU A 431 -28.13 -21.16 -5.14
C LEU A 431 -28.64 -20.22 -6.24
N ASP A 432 -29.86 -19.64 -6.10
CA ASP A 432 -30.38 -18.64 -7.05
C ASP A 432 -29.42 -17.44 -7.16
N VAL A 433 -28.95 -16.95 -6.01
CA VAL A 433 -28.00 -15.84 -5.94
C VAL A 433 -26.64 -16.23 -6.52
N ILE A 434 -26.10 -17.40 -6.16
CA ILE A 434 -24.84 -17.86 -6.76
C ILE A 434 -24.98 -17.99 -8.28
N ASN A 435 -26.07 -18.57 -8.78
CA ASN A 435 -26.33 -18.71 -10.21
C ASN A 435 -26.35 -17.35 -10.91
N GLN A 436 -27.01 -16.35 -10.31
CA GLN A 436 -27.11 -15.01 -10.88
C GLN A 436 -25.75 -14.28 -10.91
N TYR A 437 -24.99 -14.31 -9.81
CA TYR A 437 -23.83 -13.45 -9.61
C TYR A 437 -22.47 -14.14 -9.84
N ALA A 438 -22.44 -15.47 -10.00
CA ALA A 438 -21.19 -16.24 -10.12
C ALA A 438 -20.23 -15.64 -11.15
N PHE A 439 -20.73 -15.15 -12.29
CA PHE A 439 -19.89 -14.68 -13.38
C PHE A 439 -20.07 -13.19 -13.73
N GLU A 440 -20.63 -12.37 -12.81
CA GLU A 440 -20.83 -10.92 -13.05
C GLU A 440 -19.50 -10.15 -13.06
N SER A 441 -18.60 -10.47 -12.12
CA SER A 441 -17.30 -9.78 -11.94
C SER A 441 -16.12 -10.52 -12.59
N SER A 442 -16.29 -11.79 -12.95
CA SER A 442 -15.24 -12.66 -13.48
C SER A 442 -15.85 -13.83 -14.23
N GLU A 443 -15.34 -14.12 -15.42
CA GLU A 443 -15.77 -15.26 -16.23
C GLU A 443 -15.17 -16.59 -15.79
N TYR A 444 -14.16 -16.56 -14.91
CA TYR A 444 -13.39 -17.73 -14.49
C TYR A 444 -14.14 -18.60 -13.48
N PRO A 445 -13.80 -19.91 -13.40
CA PRO A 445 -14.56 -20.88 -12.64
C PRO A 445 -14.78 -20.52 -11.18
N LEU A 446 -15.94 -20.91 -10.64
CA LEU A 446 -16.28 -20.82 -9.23
C LEU A 446 -16.21 -22.21 -8.58
N ILE A 447 -15.46 -22.36 -7.50
CA ILE A 447 -15.46 -23.57 -6.67
C ILE A 447 -16.48 -23.38 -5.55
N LEU A 448 -17.48 -24.26 -5.48
CA LEU A 448 -18.50 -24.27 -4.45
C LEU A 448 -18.26 -25.45 -3.49
N GLY A 449 -17.74 -25.15 -2.31
CA GLY A 449 -17.52 -26.11 -1.23
C GLY A 449 -18.79 -26.32 -0.42
N LEU A 450 -19.27 -27.56 -0.38
CA LEU A 450 -20.44 -27.94 0.42
C LEU A 450 -19.99 -28.61 1.73
N VAL A 451 -20.41 -28.03 2.86
CA VAL A 451 -20.29 -28.66 4.19
C VAL A 451 -21.68 -29.11 4.60
N THR A 452 -21.94 -30.42 4.50
CA THR A 452 -23.30 -30.96 4.60
C THR A 452 -23.53 -31.70 5.92
N HIS A 453 -24.53 -31.25 6.67
CA HIS A 453 -25.03 -31.86 7.91
C HIS A 453 -26.45 -32.44 7.74
N CYS A 454 -26.92 -32.53 6.49
CA CYS A 454 -28.26 -33.00 6.17
C CYS A 454 -28.37 -34.53 6.20
N THR A 455 -29.57 -35.01 6.52
CA THR A 455 -30.03 -36.38 6.25
C THR A 455 -29.90 -36.75 4.78
N VAL A 456 -29.75 -38.05 4.47
CA VAL A 456 -29.69 -38.59 3.10
C VAL A 456 -30.88 -38.13 2.25
N TYR A 457 -32.05 -37.99 2.86
CA TYR A 457 -33.25 -37.51 2.18
C TYR A 457 -33.09 -36.04 1.73
N GLN A 458 -32.68 -35.13 2.62
CA GLN A 458 -32.47 -33.73 2.23
C GLN A 458 -31.23 -33.54 1.34
N GLN A 459 -30.22 -34.39 1.44
CA GLN A 459 -29.11 -34.41 0.46
C GLN A 459 -29.59 -34.68 -0.97
N LYS A 460 -30.62 -35.53 -1.16
CA LYS A 460 -31.24 -35.72 -2.49
C LYS A 460 -31.96 -34.45 -2.96
N VAL A 461 -32.64 -33.74 -2.07
CA VAL A 461 -33.24 -32.43 -2.39
C VAL A 461 -32.17 -31.41 -2.75
N MET A 462 -31.05 -31.35 -2.02
CA MET A 462 -29.90 -30.51 -2.37
C MET A 462 -29.38 -30.83 -3.78
N ALA A 463 -29.18 -32.11 -4.11
CA ALA A 463 -28.71 -32.51 -5.43
C ALA A 463 -29.69 -32.10 -6.55
N GLN A 464 -31.00 -32.19 -6.30
CA GLN A 464 -32.03 -31.72 -7.23
C GLN A 464 -31.97 -30.20 -7.42
N HIS A 465 -31.88 -29.43 -6.33
CA HIS A 465 -31.76 -27.97 -6.39
C HIS A 465 -30.51 -27.53 -7.15
N ILE A 466 -29.35 -28.15 -6.86
CA ILE A 466 -28.09 -27.84 -7.55
C ILE A 466 -28.23 -28.09 -9.06
N LYS A 467 -28.72 -29.27 -9.48
CA LYS A 467 -28.90 -29.62 -10.90
C LYS A 467 -29.88 -28.65 -11.58
N LYS A 468 -30.99 -28.35 -10.93
CA LYS A 468 -32.07 -27.51 -11.49
C LYS A 468 -31.65 -26.04 -11.63
N ILE A 469 -31.03 -25.47 -10.59
CA ILE A 469 -30.75 -24.04 -10.51
C ILE A 469 -29.46 -23.68 -11.26
N LEU A 470 -28.39 -24.47 -11.09
CA LEU A 470 -27.11 -24.18 -11.74
C LEU A 470 -27.10 -24.64 -13.22
N GLY A 471 -27.89 -25.67 -13.57
CA GLY A 471 -28.03 -26.14 -14.94
C GLY A 471 -26.70 -26.36 -15.63
N ASP A 472 -26.53 -25.79 -16.82
CA ASP A 472 -25.33 -25.93 -17.64
C ASP A 472 -24.07 -25.31 -17.02
N LYS A 473 -24.21 -24.41 -16.03
CA LYS A 473 -23.03 -23.87 -15.33
C LYS A 473 -22.37 -24.93 -14.46
N LEU A 474 -23.07 -25.97 -14.02
CA LEU A 474 -22.51 -27.03 -13.19
C LEU A 474 -21.56 -27.94 -14.00
N TYR A 475 -20.33 -28.09 -13.54
CA TYR A 475 -19.35 -28.96 -14.18
C TYR A 475 -19.47 -30.42 -13.72
N THR A 476 -19.80 -31.33 -14.63
CA THR A 476 -20.08 -32.74 -14.33
C THR A 476 -19.18 -33.75 -15.05
N GLU A 477 -18.29 -33.29 -15.94
CA GLU A 477 -17.38 -34.18 -16.67
C GLU A 477 -16.35 -34.81 -15.73
N GLY A 478 -16.16 -36.12 -15.83
CA GLY A 478 -15.21 -36.86 -14.99
C GLY A 478 -13.74 -36.58 -15.35
N PRO A 479 -12.80 -36.92 -14.45
CA PRO A 479 -11.36 -36.82 -14.75
C PRO A 479 -10.96 -37.76 -15.89
N LYS A 480 -10.00 -37.35 -16.71
CA LYS A 480 -9.47 -38.16 -17.82
C LYS A 480 -8.22 -38.92 -17.38
N ALA A 481 -8.06 -40.14 -17.86
CA ALA A 481 -7.00 -41.05 -17.41
C ALA A 481 -5.59 -40.64 -17.89
N ASP A 482 -5.50 -39.93 -19.01
CA ASP A 482 -4.28 -39.45 -19.65
C ASP A 482 -3.78 -38.11 -19.12
N GLU A 483 -4.58 -37.42 -18.30
CA GLU A 483 -4.24 -36.13 -17.71
C GLU A 483 -3.53 -36.31 -16.36
N HIS A 484 -2.72 -35.32 -15.99
CA HIS A 484 -1.95 -35.30 -14.74
C HIS A 484 -2.21 -34.08 -13.87
N TYR A 485 -3.03 -33.15 -14.38
CA TYR A 485 -3.32 -31.84 -13.83
C TYR A 485 -4.78 -31.49 -14.04
N LEU A 486 -5.31 -30.63 -13.19
CA LEU A 486 -6.64 -30.05 -13.37
C LEU A 486 -6.68 -29.17 -14.64
N PRO A 487 -7.84 -29.04 -15.30
CA PRO A 487 -8.04 -28.10 -16.40
C PRO A 487 -7.71 -26.67 -15.99
N SER A 488 -7.39 -25.83 -16.97
CA SER A 488 -7.05 -24.43 -16.71
C SER A 488 -8.28 -23.58 -16.37
N PRO A 489 -8.10 -22.42 -15.69
CA PRO A 489 -9.18 -21.45 -15.54
C PRO A 489 -9.82 -21.07 -16.89
N GLU A 490 -9.04 -20.95 -17.96
CA GLU A 490 -9.54 -20.67 -19.31
C GLU A 490 -10.50 -21.75 -19.83
N GLN A 491 -10.15 -23.03 -19.66
CA GLN A 491 -10.99 -24.16 -20.08
C GLN A 491 -12.30 -24.27 -19.28
N LEU A 492 -12.31 -23.75 -18.05
CA LEU A 492 -13.43 -23.84 -17.11
C LEU A 492 -14.24 -22.54 -17.01
N LYS A 493 -14.08 -21.61 -17.95
CA LYS A 493 -14.89 -20.36 -17.98
C LYS A 493 -16.39 -20.65 -17.92
N GLY A 494 -17.09 -19.88 -17.10
CA GLY A 494 -18.54 -20.01 -16.88
C GLY A 494 -18.96 -21.29 -16.15
N ARG A 495 -18.02 -22.04 -15.56
CA ARG A 495 -18.31 -23.31 -14.85
C ARG A 495 -18.22 -23.18 -13.34
N ILE A 496 -19.10 -23.91 -12.66
CA ILE A 496 -19.16 -24.07 -11.20
C ILE A 496 -18.75 -25.50 -10.87
N LEU A 497 -17.67 -25.66 -10.11
CA LEU A 497 -17.15 -26.93 -9.65
C LEU A 497 -17.62 -27.19 -8.22
N LEU A 498 -18.14 -28.39 -7.93
CA LEU A 498 -18.46 -28.75 -6.55
C LEU A 498 -17.25 -29.38 -5.86
N LYS A 499 -16.87 -28.81 -4.72
CA LYS A 499 -15.95 -29.44 -3.76
C LYS A 499 -16.77 -30.21 -2.73
N GLY A 500 -16.47 -31.49 -2.58
CA GLY A 500 -17.14 -32.36 -1.63
C GLY A 500 -16.58 -33.78 -1.62
N LYS A 501 -17.15 -34.63 -0.78
CA LYS A 501 -16.81 -36.06 -0.73
C LYS A 501 -17.49 -36.80 -1.88
N LYS A 502 -16.92 -37.95 -2.24
CA LYS A 502 -17.43 -38.81 -3.31
C LYS A 502 -17.40 -40.28 -2.86
N LEU A 503 -18.49 -41.00 -3.11
CA LEU A 503 -18.56 -42.45 -2.95
C LEU A 503 -17.72 -43.15 -4.03
N PRO A 504 -17.26 -44.40 -3.79
CA PRO A 504 -16.66 -45.21 -4.84
C PRO A 504 -17.60 -45.34 -6.06
N PRO A 505 -17.09 -45.34 -7.31
CA PRO A 505 -17.91 -45.45 -8.51
C PRO A 505 -18.84 -46.67 -8.50
N ASP A 506 -18.34 -47.80 -7.99
CA ASP A 506 -19.05 -49.09 -7.94
C ASP A 506 -19.84 -49.31 -6.63
N HIS A 507 -20.12 -48.25 -5.87
CA HIS A 507 -20.91 -48.37 -4.64
C HIS A 507 -22.35 -48.86 -4.97
N PRO A 508 -22.80 -50.00 -4.41
CA PRO A 508 -24.04 -50.66 -4.83
C PRO A 508 -25.31 -49.96 -4.34
N ASP A 509 -25.21 -49.27 -3.19
CA ASP A 509 -26.37 -48.67 -2.53
C ASP A 509 -26.61 -47.21 -2.99
N SER A 510 -27.81 -46.69 -2.71
CA SER A 510 -28.16 -45.30 -2.99
C SER A 510 -27.43 -44.27 -2.14
N ASP A 511 -26.70 -44.73 -1.13
CA ASP A 511 -25.99 -43.93 -0.15
C ASP A 511 -24.95 -44.79 0.59
N GLY A 512 -23.90 -44.16 1.12
CA GLY A 512 -22.80 -44.85 1.78
C GLY A 512 -22.11 -44.00 2.83
N GLU A 513 -21.33 -44.64 3.71
CA GLU A 513 -20.52 -43.93 4.69
C GLU A 513 -19.29 -43.30 4.01
N VAL A 514 -18.99 -42.06 4.39
CA VAL A 514 -17.77 -41.37 3.97
C VAL A 514 -16.97 -40.96 5.20
N THR A 515 -15.66 -40.79 5.05
CA THR A 515 -14.81 -40.26 6.13
C THR A 515 -15.30 -38.87 6.51
N ASP A 516 -15.38 -38.56 7.80
CA ASP A 516 -15.73 -37.21 8.24
C ASP A 516 -14.71 -36.17 7.76
N GLU A 517 -15.19 -34.97 7.43
CA GLU A 517 -14.29 -33.84 7.18
C GLU A 517 -14.05 -33.20 8.55
N GLU A 518 -12.78 -32.94 8.90
CA GLU A 518 -12.42 -32.37 10.20
C GLU A 518 -13.20 -31.08 10.48
N GLU A 519 -13.41 -30.25 9.45
CA GLU A 519 -14.24 -29.05 9.42
C GLU A 519 -15.72 -29.32 9.78
N GLY A 520 -16.33 -30.37 9.23
CA GLY A 520 -17.72 -30.74 9.55
C GLY A 520 -17.90 -31.24 11.00
N LEU A 521 -16.91 -31.98 11.51
CA LEU A 521 -16.90 -32.41 12.91
C LEU A 521 -16.73 -31.23 13.87
N GLU A 522 -15.80 -30.32 13.56
CA GLU A 522 -15.57 -29.09 14.29
C GLU A 522 -16.83 -28.22 14.37
N MET A 523 -17.55 -28.09 13.24
CA MET A 523 -18.82 -27.35 13.18
C MET A 523 -19.94 -28.02 13.98
N SER A 524 -20.05 -29.34 13.92
CA SER A 524 -21.09 -30.10 14.66
C SER A 524 -20.91 -30.01 16.18
N ARG A 525 -19.67 -30.04 16.68
CA ARG A 525 -19.36 -29.82 18.11
C ARG A 525 -19.81 -28.43 18.59
N ARG A 526 -19.81 -27.44 17.71
CA ARG A 526 -20.16 -26.05 18.02
C ARG A 526 -21.67 -25.82 18.15
N VAL A 527 -22.48 -26.52 17.36
CA VAL A 527 -23.95 -26.37 17.35
C VAL A 527 -24.63 -27.15 18.50
N GLY A 528 -23.85 -27.82 19.36
CA GLY A 528 -24.36 -28.50 20.55
C GLY A 528 -25.11 -29.80 20.26
N ALA A 529 -24.72 -30.51 19.19
CA ALA A 529 -25.21 -31.87 18.92
C ALA A 529 -24.73 -32.84 20.03
N GLU A 530 -25.53 -32.89 21.09
CA GLU A 530 -25.58 -33.80 22.25
C GLU A 530 -24.24 -34.24 22.88
N GLU A 531 -23.91 -33.61 24.02
CA GLU A 531 -22.99 -34.14 25.05
C GLU A 531 -23.54 -35.37 25.81
N ASN A 532 -24.74 -35.88 25.46
CA ASN A 532 -25.35 -37.02 26.17
C ASN A 532 -24.71 -38.38 25.88
N ASP A 533 -23.80 -38.49 24.91
CA ASP A 533 -23.10 -39.74 24.56
C ASP A 533 -21.69 -39.86 25.18
N GLN A 534 -21.37 -39.11 26.26
CA GLN A 534 -20.09 -39.24 26.96
C GLN A 534 -20.03 -40.35 28.03
N VAL A 535 -21.03 -41.23 28.11
CA VAL A 535 -20.98 -42.41 28.98
C VAL A 535 -20.99 -43.66 28.10
N ASN A 536 -19.80 -44.23 27.88
CA ASN A 536 -19.48 -45.50 27.20
C ASN A 536 -18.91 -45.39 25.78
N GLY A 537 -17.76 -44.73 25.59
CA GLY A 537 -16.83 -44.96 24.46
C GLY A 537 -17.47 -45.48 23.15
N ILE A 538 -18.07 -44.60 22.35
CA ILE A 538 -18.82 -44.97 21.14
C ILE A 538 -18.13 -44.44 19.88
N ASN A 539 -18.07 -45.32 18.88
CA ASN A 539 -17.93 -45.03 17.45
C ASN A 539 -18.45 -43.64 17.05
N ILE A 540 -17.57 -42.80 16.50
CA ILE A 540 -17.95 -41.65 15.69
C ILE A 540 -18.78 -42.20 14.52
N LYS A 541 -20.09 -41.96 14.50
CA LYS A 541 -20.96 -42.37 13.37
C LYS A 541 -20.45 -41.66 12.12
N ARG A 542 -19.94 -42.43 11.15
CA ARG A 542 -19.49 -41.88 9.88
C ARG A 542 -20.68 -41.22 9.16
N PRO A 543 -20.53 -40.01 8.61
CA PRO A 543 -21.59 -39.34 7.89
C PRO A 543 -21.97 -40.17 6.66
N ARG A 544 -23.28 -40.24 6.38
CA ARG A 544 -23.79 -40.89 5.18
C ARG A 544 -23.93 -39.87 4.06
N LEU A 545 -23.45 -40.22 2.87
CA LEU A 545 -23.54 -39.42 1.65
C LEU A 545 -24.47 -40.11 0.65
N CYS A 546 -25.42 -39.38 0.08
CA CYS A 546 -26.26 -39.90 -1.00
C CYS A 546 -25.52 -39.94 -2.34
N LYS A 547 -25.83 -40.93 -3.18
CA LYS A 547 -25.22 -41.12 -4.49
C LYS A 547 -25.48 -39.92 -5.42
N ASP A 548 -26.70 -39.37 -5.41
CA ASP A 548 -27.08 -38.21 -6.22
C ASP A 548 -26.20 -36.97 -6.01
N LEU A 549 -25.80 -36.71 -4.76
CA LEU A 549 -24.93 -35.59 -4.39
C LEU A 549 -23.45 -35.93 -4.65
N SER A 550 -23.04 -37.16 -4.33
CA SER A 550 -21.70 -37.69 -4.65
C SER A 550 -21.36 -37.60 -6.14
N ASP A 551 -22.32 -37.89 -7.01
CA ASP A 551 -22.11 -37.93 -8.45
C ASP A 551 -21.88 -36.53 -9.05
N LEU A 552 -22.30 -35.47 -8.35
CA LEU A 552 -22.06 -34.08 -8.77
C LEU A 552 -20.61 -33.61 -8.54
N VAL A 553 -19.84 -34.29 -7.68
CA VAL A 553 -18.43 -33.98 -7.44
C VAL A 553 -17.57 -34.65 -8.50
N SER A 554 -16.93 -33.85 -9.35
CA SER A 554 -16.13 -34.32 -10.50
C SER A 554 -14.62 -34.15 -10.26
N LEU A 555 -14.13 -32.90 -10.24
CA LEU A 555 -12.70 -32.55 -10.23
C LEU A 555 -12.15 -32.07 -8.88
N CYS A 556 -13.01 -31.75 -7.91
CA CYS A 556 -12.62 -31.24 -6.59
C CYS A 556 -13.02 -32.24 -5.48
N LYS A 557 -12.61 -33.50 -5.64
CA LYS A 557 -12.90 -34.55 -4.66
C LYS A 557 -12.10 -34.29 -3.39
N SER A 558 -12.80 -34.08 -2.29
CA SER A 558 -12.22 -33.92 -0.97
C SER A 558 -11.72 -35.26 -0.42
N VAL A 559 -10.45 -35.31 -0.01
CA VAL A 559 -9.83 -36.48 0.62
C VAL A 559 -9.08 -36.09 1.89
N GLN A 560 -8.91 -37.05 2.80
CA GLN A 560 -8.10 -36.85 4.00
C GLN A 560 -6.62 -36.87 3.64
N PHE A 561 -5.89 -35.83 4.05
CA PHE A 561 -4.44 -35.80 3.92
C PHE A 561 -3.81 -36.86 4.83
N ARG A 562 -2.86 -37.63 4.30
CA ARG A 562 -2.08 -38.62 5.08
C ARG A 562 -0.70 -38.08 5.40
N ASP A 563 0.10 -37.92 4.36
CA ASP A 563 1.45 -37.36 4.40
C ASP A 563 1.89 -37.02 2.96
N PHE A 564 2.92 -36.20 2.82
CA PHE A 564 3.38 -35.70 1.51
C PHE A 564 3.88 -36.82 0.58
N GLU A 565 4.53 -37.85 1.12
CA GLU A 565 5.12 -38.93 0.31
C GLU A 565 4.04 -39.88 -0.22
N THR A 566 3.07 -40.23 0.61
CA THR A 566 1.90 -41.00 0.21
C THR A 566 1.07 -40.24 -0.82
N SER A 567 0.81 -38.94 -0.60
CA SER A 567 0.10 -38.11 -1.57
C SER A 567 0.81 -38.05 -2.92
N LYS A 568 2.14 -37.91 -2.93
CA LYS A 568 2.93 -37.89 -4.17
C LYS A 568 2.78 -39.17 -5.00
N ARG A 569 2.67 -40.34 -4.36
CA ARG A 569 2.55 -41.64 -5.04
C ARG A 569 1.12 -42.00 -5.44
N GLU A 570 0.16 -41.71 -4.57
CA GLU A 570 -1.17 -42.34 -4.61
C GLU A 570 -2.30 -41.35 -4.95
N GLN A 571 -2.16 -40.07 -4.55
CA GLN A 571 -3.22 -39.07 -4.72
C GLN A 571 -3.43 -38.72 -6.19
N LYS A 572 -4.70 -38.60 -6.59
CA LYS A 572 -5.08 -38.25 -7.95
C LYS A 572 -5.16 -36.73 -8.12
N TYR A 573 -4.91 -36.25 -9.34
CA TYR A 573 -4.81 -34.81 -9.60
C TYR A 573 -6.14 -34.05 -9.36
N TRP A 574 -7.26 -34.76 -9.40
CA TRP A 574 -8.61 -34.26 -9.08
C TRP A 574 -9.00 -34.43 -7.60
N GLU A 575 -8.06 -34.86 -6.76
CA GLU A 575 -8.23 -34.96 -5.31
C GLU A 575 -7.54 -33.79 -4.62
N MET A 576 -8.23 -33.19 -3.66
CA MET A 576 -7.75 -32.05 -2.90
C MET A 576 -7.92 -32.26 -1.39
N CYS A 577 -7.08 -31.58 -0.62
CA CYS A 577 -7.09 -31.64 0.84
C CYS A 577 -7.43 -30.27 1.45
N SER A 578 -8.21 -30.28 2.52
CA SER A 578 -8.43 -29.10 3.38
C SER A 578 -7.61 -29.23 4.66
N PHE A 579 -7.02 -28.12 5.11
CA PHE A 579 -6.20 -28.03 6.30
C PHE A 579 -6.71 -26.88 7.18
N ASN A 580 -6.96 -27.14 8.47
CA ASN A 580 -7.14 -26.03 9.40
C ASN A 580 -5.82 -25.24 9.52
N GLU A 581 -5.91 -23.96 9.90
CA GLU A 581 -4.74 -23.08 9.95
C GLU A 581 -3.62 -23.57 10.87
N VAL A 582 -3.93 -24.33 11.94
CA VAL A 582 -2.95 -24.84 12.90
C VAL A 582 -2.09 -25.91 12.24
N LEU A 583 -2.73 -26.86 11.55
CA LEU A 583 -2.04 -27.93 10.83
C LEU A 583 -1.29 -27.39 9.62
N ALA A 584 -1.90 -26.49 8.85
CA ALA A 584 -1.26 -25.84 7.71
C ALA A 584 -0.01 -25.04 8.14
N ASN A 585 -0.08 -24.32 9.26
CA ASN A 585 1.08 -23.61 9.82
C ASN A 585 2.19 -24.56 10.26
N ARG A 586 1.84 -25.72 10.82
CA ARG A 586 2.86 -26.74 11.14
C ARG A 586 3.59 -27.17 9.87
N PHE A 587 2.88 -27.49 8.80
CA PHE A 587 3.50 -27.87 7.53
C PHE A 587 4.30 -26.75 6.89
N ALA A 588 3.81 -25.52 6.92
CA ALA A 588 4.53 -24.35 6.40
C ALA A 588 5.87 -24.09 7.11
N ASN A 589 5.98 -24.47 8.39
CA ASN A 589 7.18 -24.27 9.19
C ASN A 589 8.12 -25.48 9.19
N GLU A 590 7.58 -26.69 9.36
CA GLU A 590 8.37 -27.92 9.49
C GLU A 590 8.72 -28.55 8.13
N TYR A 591 7.83 -28.43 7.12
CA TYR A 591 7.96 -29.07 5.81
C TYR A 591 7.67 -28.11 4.64
N PRO A 592 8.28 -26.90 4.59
CA PRO A 592 7.95 -25.88 3.60
C PRO A 592 8.15 -26.34 2.15
N GLU A 593 9.22 -27.10 1.88
CA GLU A 593 9.58 -27.56 0.53
C GLU A 593 8.61 -28.63 0.01
N ASP A 594 8.22 -29.56 0.88
CA ASP A 594 7.26 -30.61 0.54
C ASP A 594 5.88 -30.02 0.31
N PHE A 595 5.49 -29.01 1.08
CA PHE A 595 4.21 -28.34 0.91
C PHE A 595 4.15 -27.56 -0.42
N VAL A 596 5.20 -26.82 -0.77
CA VAL A 596 5.34 -26.19 -2.10
C VAL A 596 5.25 -27.24 -3.20
N ARG A 597 5.97 -28.36 -3.07
CA ARG A 597 5.97 -29.43 -4.07
C ARG A 597 4.59 -30.07 -4.22
N TYR A 598 3.89 -30.32 -3.12
CA TYR A 598 2.52 -30.83 -3.12
C TYR A 598 1.59 -29.90 -3.90
N ASN A 599 1.69 -28.59 -3.65
CA ASN A 599 0.84 -27.59 -4.28
C ASN A 599 1.16 -27.33 -5.77
N LYS A 600 2.25 -27.87 -6.33
CA LYS A 600 2.46 -27.86 -7.79
C LYS A 600 1.34 -28.62 -8.50
N ARG A 601 0.91 -29.74 -7.93
CA ARG A 601 -0.03 -30.67 -8.59
C ARG A 601 -1.42 -30.68 -8.00
N PHE A 602 -1.54 -30.54 -6.69
CA PHE A 602 -2.81 -30.69 -5.98
C PHE A 602 -3.31 -29.35 -5.45
N LEU A 603 -4.63 -29.21 -5.33
CA LEU A 603 -5.22 -28.08 -4.62
C LEU A 603 -5.15 -28.33 -3.10
N SER A 604 -4.78 -27.28 -2.36
CA SER A 604 -4.91 -27.22 -0.91
C SER A 604 -5.85 -26.08 -0.53
N ARG A 605 -6.84 -26.40 0.32
CA ARG A 605 -7.64 -25.39 1.00
C ARG A 605 -7.12 -25.19 2.42
N VAL A 606 -6.93 -23.94 2.83
CA VAL A 606 -6.62 -23.59 4.22
C VAL A 606 -7.73 -22.72 4.76
N TYR A 607 -8.21 -23.01 5.97
CA TYR A 607 -9.33 -22.30 6.59
C TYR A 607 -9.05 -21.93 8.06
N PRO A 608 -9.65 -20.83 8.58
CA PRO A 608 -9.47 -20.40 9.96
C PRO A 608 -10.02 -21.41 10.98
N THR A 609 -9.40 -21.53 12.15
CA THR A 609 -9.92 -22.41 13.20
C THR A 609 -11.21 -21.85 13.82
N PRO A 610 -12.16 -22.71 14.23
CA PRO A 610 -13.30 -22.32 15.05
C PRO A 610 -12.94 -21.64 16.38
N MET A 611 -11.68 -21.62 16.81
CA MET A 611 -11.26 -20.86 18.00
C MET A 611 -11.26 -19.34 17.78
N ARG A 612 -11.27 -18.88 16.51
CA ARG A 612 -11.41 -17.46 16.17
C ARG A 612 -12.87 -17.03 16.26
N ILE A 613 -13.36 -16.84 17.48
CA ILE A 613 -14.79 -16.56 17.74
C ILE A 613 -15.21 -15.21 17.12
N ASP A 614 -14.29 -14.25 17.09
CA ASP A 614 -14.40 -12.90 16.53
C ASP A 614 -14.30 -12.84 14.99
N ALA A 615 -14.32 -14.00 14.33
CA ALA A 615 -14.11 -14.11 12.89
C ALA A 615 -12.81 -13.45 12.38
N SER A 616 -11.79 -13.32 13.24
CA SER A 616 -10.47 -12.84 12.82
C SER A 616 -9.90 -13.68 11.67
N ASN A 617 -9.04 -13.07 10.88
CA ASN A 617 -8.41 -13.71 9.74
C ASN A 617 -6.99 -14.19 10.08
N MET A 618 -6.61 -15.30 9.47
CA MET A 618 -5.21 -15.76 9.43
C MET A 618 -4.41 -14.95 8.40
N ASN A 619 -3.09 -14.90 8.52
CA ASN A 619 -2.25 -14.21 7.54
C ASN A 619 -2.20 -15.03 6.24
N PRO A 620 -2.72 -14.53 5.11
CA PRO A 620 -2.76 -15.32 3.88
C PRO A 620 -1.36 -15.58 3.31
N GLN A 621 -0.41 -14.69 3.57
CA GLN A 621 0.95 -14.78 3.07
C GLN A 621 1.70 -16.01 3.61
N ASP A 622 1.36 -16.47 4.82
CA ASP A 622 1.97 -17.67 5.43
C ASP A 622 1.67 -18.96 4.65
N PHE A 623 0.58 -18.95 3.88
CA PHE A 623 0.15 -20.09 3.08
C PHE A 623 0.41 -19.87 1.59
N TRP A 624 0.27 -18.64 1.08
CA TRP A 624 0.64 -18.33 -0.30
C TRP A 624 2.11 -18.60 -0.58
N LYS A 625 3.02 -18.31 0.36
CA LYS A 625 4.44 -18.69 0.25
C LYS A 625 4.67 -20.20 0.15
N CYS A 626 3.73 -21.02 0.61
CA CYS A 626 3.77 -22.47 0.44
C CYS A 626 3.03 -22.95 -0.84
N GLY A 627 2.49 -22.02 -1.63
CA GLY A 627 1.75 -22.31 -2.85
C GLY A 627 0.29 -22.68 -2.64
N CYS A 628 -0.24 -22.57 -1.43
CA CYS A 628 -1.63 -22.92 -1.16
C CYS A 628 -2.58 -22.04 -1.98
N GLN A 629 -3.48 -22.65 -2.75
CA GLN A 629 -4.31 -21.96 -3.73
C GLN A 629 -5.56 -21.34 -3.09
N ILE A 630 -6.24 -22.09 -2.23
CA ILE A 630 -7.53 -21.72 -1.65
C ILE A 630 -7.31 -21.35 -0.18
N VAL A 631 -6.86 -20.12 0.05
CA VAL A 631 -6.63 -19.57 1.40
C VAL A 631 -7.90 -18.81 1.79
N ALA A 632 -8.80 -19.47 2.52
CA ALA A 632 -10.15 -18.98 2.75
C ALA A 632 -10.20 -17.93 3.88
N MET A 633 -10.76 -16.77 3.57
CA MET A 633 -10.81 -15.61 4.46
C MET A 633 -12.26 -15.31 4.90
N ASN A 634 -12.43 -14.79 6.11
CA ASN A 634 -13.69 -14.21 6.60
C ASN A 634 -13.86 -12.80 6.01
N PHE A 635 -14.63 -12.67 4.92
CA PHE A 635 -14.79 -11.42 4.13
C PHE A 635 -15.46 -10.28 4.89
N GLN A 636 -16.21 -10.60 5.94
CA GLN A 636 -16.88 -9.65 6.80
C GLN A 636 -15.92 -8.94 7.76
N THR A 637 -14.75 -9.51 8.03
CA THR A 637 -13.80 -9.00 9.02
C THR A 637 -12.73 -8.13 8.35
N PRO A 638 -12.81 -6.79 8.51
CA PRO A 638 -11.81 -5.89 7.95
C PRO A 638 -10.48 -5.95 8.71
N GLY A 639 -9.45 -5.30 8.15
CA GLY A 639 -8.12 -5.19 8.76
C GLY A 639 -7.02 -5.78 7.88
N LEU A 640 -5.79 -5.78 8.41
CA LEU A 640 -4.57 -6.11 7.66
C LEU A 640 -4.69 -7.36 6.78
N MET A 641 -5.19 -8.47 7.32
CA MET A 641 -5.24 -9.73 6.56
C MET A 641 -6.21 -9.66 5.37
N MET A 642 -7.32 -8.92 5.52
CA MET A 642 -8.24 -8.66 4.42
C MET A 642 -7.69 -7.61 3.45
N ASP A 643 -6.96 -6.59 3.95
CA ASP A 643 -6.23 -5.63 3.12
C ASP A 643 -5.26 -6.34 2.18
N LEU A 644 -4.50 -7.31 2.69
CA LEU A 644 -3.60 -8.17 1.91
C LEU A 644 -4.37 -8.99 0.88
N ASN A 645 -5.49 -9.63 1.26
CA ASN A 645 -6.32 -10.39 0.33
C ASN A 645 -6.86 -9.52 -0.82
N LEU A 646 -7.47 -8.39 -0.49
CA LEU A 646 -8.04 -7.48 -1.48
C LEU A 646 -6.98 -6.78 -2.32
N GLY A 647 -5.85 -6.40 -1.73
CA GLY A 647 -4.71 -5.86 -2.46
C GLY A 647 -4.14 -6.88 -3.45
N TRP A 648 -3.93 -8.12 -3.00
CA TRP A 648 -3.39 -9.21 -3.81
C TRP A 648 -4.26 -9.51 -5.02
N PHE A 649 -5.57 -9.68 -4.84
CA PHE A 649 -6.47 -10.08 -5.91
C PHE A 649 -6.95 -8.95 -6.83
N ARG A 650 -6.60 -7.69 -6.57
CA ARG A 650 -6.85 -6.58 -7.52
C ARG A 650 -6.09 -6.74 -8.83
N GLN A 651 -4.96 -7.44 -8.81
CA GLN A 651 -4.19 -7.71 -10.03
C GLN A 651 -4.95 -8.64 -10.98
N ASN A 652 -4.49 -8.73 -12.22
CA ASN A 652 -5.04 -9.63 -13.23
C ASN A 652 -6.55 -9.41 -13.44
N GLY A 653 -6.97 -8.15 -13.49
CA GLY A 653 -8.35 -7.75 -13.78
C GLY A 653 -9.34 -8.02 -12.66
N ASN A 654 -8.87 -8.16 -11.42
CA ASN A 654 -9.70 -8.54 -10.27
C ASN A 654 -10.52 -9.82 -10.52
N CYS A 655 -9.99 -10.71 -11.36
CA CYS A 655 -10.74 -11.88 -11.84
C CYS A 655 -10.79 -13.02 -10.81
N GLY A 656 -10.08 -12.86 -9.68
CA GLY A 656 -10.03 -13.82 -8.57
C GLY A 656 -9.03 -14.96 -8.73
N TYR A 657 -8.26 -14.96 -9.82
CA TYR A 657 -7.17 -15.90 -10.09
C TYR A 657 -5.87 -15.13 -10.32
N VAL A 658 -4.81 -15.52 -9.62
CA VAL A 658 -3.47 -14.96 -9.79
C VAL A 658 -2.48 -16.09 -10.01
N LEU A 659 -1.76 -16.06 -11.14
CA LEU A 659 -0.76 -17.05 -11.48
C LEU A 659 0.39 -17.02 -10.47
N ARG A 660 0.77 -18.18 -9.94
CA ARG A 660 1.89 -18.28 -8.99
C ARG A 660 3.24 -18.05 -9.68
N PRO A 661 4.27 -17.64 -8.93
CA PRO A 661 5.62 -17.49 -9.47
C PRO A 661 6.11 -18.77 -10.17
N ALA A 662 6.89 -18.62 -11.25
CA ALA A 662 7.38 -19.75 -12.04
C ALA A 662 8.11 -20.81 -11.20
N ILE A 663 8.93 -20.36 -10.23
CA ILE A 663 9.67 -21.22 -9.31
C ILE A 663 8.76 -22.12 -8.44
N MET A 664 7.47 -21.77 -8.29
CA MET A 664 6.48 -22.53 -7.54
C MET A 664 5.60 -23.43 -8.43
N ARG A 665 5.83 -23.43 -9.75
CA ARG A 665 5.05 -24.21 -10.73
C ARG A 665 5.90 -25.26 -11.45
N GLU A 666 7.13 -24.92 -11.82
CA GLU A 666 8.03 -25.81 -12.57
C GLU A 666 8.39 -27.07 -11.77
N GLU A 667 8.40 -28.25 -12.40
CA GLU A 667 8.68 -29.50 -11.68
C GLU A 667 10.11 -29.56 -11.11
N VAL A 668 11.09 -29.06 -11.86
CA VAL A 668 12.53 -29.18 -11.58
C VAL A 668 13.07 -28.01 -10.74
N SER A 669 12.20 -27.14 -10.22
CA SER A 669 12.60 -26.02 -9.35
C SER A 669 12.68 -26.44 -7.87
N TYR A 670 13.69 -25.92 -7.18
CA TYR A 670 13.82 -25.99 -5.72
C TYR A 670 13.52 -24.61 -5.12
N PHE A 671 12.50 -24.56 -4.27
CA PHE A 671 12.09 -23.36 -3.55
C PHE A 671 11.72 -23.75 -2.11
N SER A 672 12.23 -22.97 -1.15
CA SER A 672 11.84 -23.06 0.25
C SER A 672 11.18 -21.76 0.65
N ALA A 673 9.95 -21.84 1.14
CA ALA A 673 9.15 -20.71 1.56
C ALA A 673 9.78 -19.88 2.69
N ASN A 674 10.73 -20.48 3.43
CA ASN A 674 11.44 -19.87 4.55
C ASN A 674 12.89 -19.48 4.19
N ALA A 675 13.21 -19.41 2.90
CA ALA A 675 14.52 -18.94 2.43
C ALA A 675 14.83 -17.54 2.98
N ARG A 676 16.06 -17.36 3.48
CA ARG A 676 16.57 -16.08 4.02
C ARG A 676 17.58 -15.39 3.11
N ASP A 677 17.98 -16.07 2.03
CA ASP A 677 18.98 -15.63 1.07
C ASP A 677 18.38 -15.49 -0.33
N SER A 678 19.17 -14.97 -1.27
CA SER A 678 18.76 -14.84 -2.67
C SER A 678 18.34 -16.17 -3.29
N LEU A 679 17.20 -16.18 -3.96
CA LEU A 679 16.64 -17.37 -4.59
C LEU A 679 17.33 -17.70 -5.92
N PRO A 680 17.66 -18.97 -6.21
CA PRO A 680 18.23 -19.36 -7.49
C PRO A 680 17.29 -19.03 -8.66
N GLY A 681 17.80 -18.32 -9.67
CA GLY A 681 17.03 -18.00 -10.89
C GLY A 681 16.13 -16.76 -10.77
N VAL A 682 15.97 -16.17 -9.59
CA VAL A 682 15.19 -14.95 -9.38
C VAL A 682 16.14 -13.77 -9.16
N SER A 683 15.91 -12.66 -9.87
CA SER A 683 16.73 -11.46 -9.72
C SER A 683 16.14 -10.54 -8.66
N ALA A 684 16.83 -10.41 -7.52
CA ALA A 684 16.44 -9.47 -6.49
C ALA A 684 16.45 -8.02 -7.01
N GLN A 685 15.46 -7.26 -6.56
CA GLN A 685 15.22 -5.87 -6.91
C GLN A 685 15.36 -4.96 -5.69
N LEU A 686 15.66 -3.70 -5.93
CA LEU A 686 15.77 -2.65 -4.93
C LEU A 686 14.66 -1.64 -5.17
N LEU A 687 13.82 -1.48 -4.17
CA LEU A 687 12.68 -0.57 -4.15
C LEU A 687 13.06 0.67 -3.33
N HIS A 688 13.11 1.82 -3.98
CA HIS A 688 13.28 3.11 -3.34
C HIS A 688 11.95 3.87 -3.35
N ILE A 689 11.46 4.22 -2.16
CA ILE A 689 10.19 4.93 -1.96
C ILE A 689 10.49 6.25 -1.26
N LYS A 690 10.02 7.36 -1.82
CA LYS A 690 9.97 8.63 -1.11
C LYS A 690 8.52 8.99 -0.81
N VAL A 691 8.15 9.05 0.46
CA VAL A 691 6.84 9.54 0.91
C VAL A 691 6.94 11.06 1.01
N ILE A 692 6.32 11.78 0.07
CA ILE A 692 6.51 13.23 -0.06
C ILE A 692 5.49 13.97 0.81
N SER A 693 4.21 13.75 0.56
CA SER A 693 3.12 14.43 1.28
C SER A 693 1.80 13.65 1.25
N GLY A 694 0.85 14.06 2.08
CA GLY A 694 -0.53 13.58 2.09
C GLY A 694 -1.51 14.69 1.73
N GLN A 695 -2.75 14.32 1.41
CA GLN A 695 -3.82 15.25 1.07
C GLN A 695 -5.14 14.78 1.67
N ASN A 696 -5.86 15.72 2.27
CA ASN A 696 -7.22 15.57 2.79
C ASN A 696 -7.39 14.32 3.66
N LEU A 697 -6.46 14.12 4.61
CA LEU A 697 -6.55 13.02 5.56
C LEU A 697 -7.76 13.27 6.49
N PRO A 698 -8.75 12.36 6.51
CA PRO A 698 -9.90 12.52 7.39
C PRO A 698 -9.47 12.35 8.85
N LYS A 699 -10.26 12.91 9.75
CA LYS A 699 -10.14 12.55 11.16
C LYS A 699 -10.55 11.08 11.35
N PRO A 700 -9.85 10.32 12.18
CA PRO A 700 -10.26 8.96 12.50
C PRO A 700 -11.70 8.92 13.08
N ARG A 701 -12.37 7.78 12.92
CA ARG A 701 -13.74 7.59 13.43
C ARG A 701 -13.67 7.22 14.91
N GLY A 702 -14.25 8.06 15.78
CA GLY A 702 -14.33 7.80 17.22
C GLY A 702 -13.62 8.84 18.08
N SER A 703 -12.83 9.74 17.49
CA SER A 703 -12.19 10.86 18.16
C SER A 703 -13.25 11.87 18.63
N ALA A 704 -13.87 11.59 19.79
CA ALA A 704 -14.95 12.37 20.39
C ALA A 704 -14.44 13.66 21.09
N ALA A 705 -13.12 13.82 21.18
CA ALA A 705 -12.50 15.01 21.74
C ALA A 705 -12.65 16.19 20.76
N LYS A 706 -13.55 17.12 21.09
CA LYS A 706 -13.60 18.44 20.46
C LYS A 706 -12.26 19.14 20.62
N GLY A 707 -11.42 19.13 19.59
CA GLY A 707 -10.19 19.93 19.55
C GLY A 707 -8.96 19.26 18.96
N ASP A 708 -8.96 17.93 18.78
CA ASP A 708 -7.75 17.25 18.32
C ASP A 708 -7.54 17.45 16.82
N VAL A 709 -6.34 17.93 16.49
CA VAL A 709 -5.87 18.16 15.14
C VAL A 709 -5.09 16.91 14.74
N VAL A 710 -5.37 16.38 13.55
CA VAL A 710 -4.69 15.16 13.05
C VAL A 710 -3.18 15.41 13.01
N GLU A 711 -2.43 14.50 13.61
CA GLU A 711 -0.97 14.42 13.63
C GLU A 711 -0.53 13.16 12.85
N PRO A 712 -0.59 13.20 11.51
CA PRO A 712 -0.45 11.99 10.72
C PRO A 712 1.01 11.54 10.60
N TYR A 713 1.19 10.24 10.47
CA TYR A 713 2.43 9.62 10.00
C TYR A 713 2.12 8.40 9.11
N VAL A 714 3.12 7.92 8.35
CA VAL A 714 2.93 6.85 7.36
C VAL A 714 3.86 5.67 7.65
N TYR A 715 3.30 4.47 7.78
CA TYR A 715 4.05 3.21 7.67
C TYR A 715 4.13 2.77 6.20
N VAL A 716 5.29 2.24 5.84
CA VAL A 716 5.57 1.55 4.58
C VAL A 716 5.99 0.14 4.92
N GLU A 717 5.14 -0.83 4.62
CA GLU A 717 5.30 -2.24 4.95
C GLU A 717 5.48 -3.08 3.69
N ILE A 718 6.43 -4.01 3.72
CA ILE A 718 6.62 -5.05 2.72
C ILE A 718 6.15 -6.37 3.31
N HIS A 719 5.22 -7.02 2.61
CA HIS A 719 4.71 -8.35 2.94
C HIS A 719 5.13 -9.32 1.84
N GLY A 720 5.67 -10.49 2.20
CA GLY A 720 6.20 -11.41 1.19
C GLY A 720 6.76 -12.69 1.81
N ILE A 721 7.83 -13.22 1.22
CA ILE A 721 8.65 -14.23 1.90
C ILE A 721 9.37 -13.59 3.10
N PRO A 722 9.81 -14.37 4.11
CA PRO A 722 10.48 -13.81 5.28
C PRO A 722 11.72 -12.94 4.98
N ALA A 723 12.41 -13.19 3.86
CA ALA A 723 13.55 -12.38 3.42
C ALA A 723 13.17 -10.97 2.91
N ASP A 724 11.92 -10.76 2.55
CA ASP A 724 11.41 -9.50 1.97
C ASP A 724 10.64 -8.68 2.99
N CYS A 725 10.10 -9.31 4.03
CA CYS A 725 9.31 -8.64 5.06
C CYS A 725 10.10 -7.55 5.77
N ALA A 726 9.59 -6.31 5.72
CA ALA A 726 10.21 -5.14 6.31
C ALA A 726 9.15 -4.06 6.58
N GLU A 727 9.39 -3.21 7.58
CA GLU A 727 8.54 -2.05 7.89
C GLU A 727 9.40 -0.84 8.22
N GLN A 728 9.01 0.33 7.72
CA GLN A 728 9.60 1.62 8.08
C GLN A 728 8.48 2.66 8.23
N ARG A 729 8.73 3.70 9.03
CA ARG A 729 7.75 4.78 9.24
C ARG A 729 8.36 6.16 9.05
N THR A 730 7.53 7.10 8.61
CA THR A 730 7.85 8.52 8.64
C THR A 730 7.76 9.05 10.08
N LYS A 731 8.30 10.25 10.29
CA LYS A 731 8.01 11.10 11.44
C LYS A 731 6.57 11.59 11.38
N THR A 732 6.06 11.91 12.57
CA THR A 732 4.77 12.56 12.78
C THR A 732 4.81 14.01 12.31
N VAL A 733 3.80 14.41 11.54
CA VAL A 733 3.60 15.81 11.15
C VAL A 733 2.61 16.45 12.13
N SER A 734 3.05 17.43 12.91
CA SER A 734 2.19 18.07 13.91
C SER A 734 1.07 18.90 13.27
N GLN A 735 -0.15 18.71 13.77
CA GLN A 735 -1.32 19.56 13.52
C GLN A 735 -1.68 19.84 12.04
N ASN A 736 -1.49 18.87 11.14
CA ASN A 736 -1.77 19.07 9.71
C ASN A 736 -2.31 17.81 9.03
N GLY A 737 -3.64 17.64 9.04
CA GLY A 737 -4.32 16.60 8.26
C GLY A 737 -4.65 16.99 6.81
N ASP A 738 -4.66 18.28 6.48
CA ASP A 738 -5.11 18.71 5.15
C ASP A 738 -4.02 18.50 4.07
N ASN A 739 -2.77 18.89 4.35
CA ASN A 739 -1.64 18.73 3.42
C ASN A 739 -0.32 18.50 4.19
N PRO A 740 -0.18 17.38 4.93
CA PRO A 740 1.06 17.06 5.62
C PRO A 740 2.20 16.83 4.63
N ILE A 741 3.40 17.34 4.92
CA ILE A 741 4.63 17.06 4.17
C ILE A 741 5.50 16.17 5.05
N PHE A 742 5.84 14.98 4.53
CA PHE A 742 6.67 13.99 5.21
C PHE A 742 8.13 14.08 4.72
N ASP A 743 8.31 14.12 3.40
CA ASP A 743 9.60 14.22 2.69
C ASP A 743 10.67 13.18 3.08
N GLU A 744 10.26 11.93 3.36
CA GLU A 744 11.15 10.86 3.83
C GLU A 744 11.35 9.76 2.79
N SER A 745 12.56 9.19 2.71
CA SER A 745 12.94 8.16 1.75
C SER A 745 13.32 6.84 2.44
N PHE A 746 12.87 5.75 1.86
CA PHE A 746 13.06 4.38 2.33
C PHE A 746 13.59 3.50 1.20
N GLU A 747 14.39 2.51 1.55
CA GLU A 747 14.94 1.53 0.62
C GLU A 747 14.69 0.11 1.12
N PHE A 748 14.22 -0.76 0.24
CA PHE A 748 13.89 -2.16 0.53
C PHE A 748 14.48 -3.09 -0.53
N GLN A 749 15.09 -4.20 -0.10
CA GLN A 749 15.53 -5.26 -1.00
C GLN A 749 14.44 -6.32 -1.12
N ILE A 750 13.99 -6.58 -2.35
CA ILE A 750 12.93 -7.54 -2.66
C ILE A 750 13.53 -8.73 -3.40
N ASN A 751 13.55 -9.90 -2.77
CA ASN A 751 14.17 -11.11 -3.29
C ASN A 751 13.21 -11.94 -4.15
N LEU A 752 11.89 -11.88 -3.89
CA LEU A 752 10.87 -12.50 -4.74
C LEU A 752 9.74 -11.51 -5.07
N PRO A 753 9.95 -10.60 -6.05
CA PRO A 753 8.97 -9.60 -6.47
C PRO A 753 7.57 -10.15 -6.76
N GLU A 754 7.49 -11.29 -7.47
CA GLU A 754 6.22 -11.96 -7.83
C GLU A 754 5.40 -12.44 -6.62
N LEU A 755 5.95 -12.42 -5.40
CA LEU A 755 5.27 -12.80 -4.16
C LEU A 755 5.29 -11.69 -3.09
N ALA A 756 5.71 -10.48 -3.45
CA ALA A 756 5.78 -9.34 -2.54
C ALA A 756 4.59 -8.39 -2.74
N ALA A 757 4.13 -7.77 -1.65
CA ALA A 757 3.15 -6.70 -1.65
C ALA A 757 3.66 -5.53 -0.81
N LEU A 758 3.41 -4.32 -1.30
CA LEU A 758 3.70 -3.06 -0.61
C LEU A 758 2.39 -2.55 0.02
N ARG A 759 2.45 -2.15 1.28
CA ARG A 759 1.32 -1.57 2.01
C ARG A 759 1.70 -0.23 2.63
N PHE A 760 0.93 0.80 2.31
CA PHE A 760 0.98 2.09 2.96
C PHE A 760 -0.11 2.14 4.04
N VAL A 761 0.23 2.62 5.24
CA VAL A 761 -0.74 2.83 6.33
C VAL A 761 -0.55 4.22 6.88
N VAL A 762 -1.63 4.96 6.99
CA VAL A 762 -1.65 6.30 7.57
C VAL A 762 -2.39 6.22 8.90
N LEU A 763 -1.71 6.68 9.95
CA LEU A 763 -2.19 6.68 11.32
C LEU A 763 -2.11 8.09 11.90
N ASP A 764 -2.97 8.38 12.87
CA ASP A 764 -2.94 9.59 13.71
C ASP A 764 -2.16 9.28 14.99
N ASP A 765 -1.09 10.04 15.28
CA ASP A 765 -0.25 9.87 16.48
C ASP A 765 -0.97 10.46 17.71
N ASP A 766 -1.87 9.67 18.31
CA ASP A 766 -2.64 10.07 19.49
C ASP A 766 -2.02 9.52 20.79
N TYR A 767 -2.22 10.26 21.88
CA TYR A 767 -1.66 9.96 23.21
C TYR A 767 -2.15 8.61 23.78
N ILE A 768 -3.33 8.14 23.35
CA ILE A 768 -3.94 6.86 23.78
C ILE A 768 -4.03 5.88 22.60
N GLY A 769 -2.92 5.73 21.88
CA GLY A 769 -2.77 4.74 20.83
C GLY A 769 -3.18 5.26 19.46
N ASP A 770 -2.42 4.82 18.46
CA ASP A 770 -2.48 5.43 17.13
C ASP A 770 -3.78 5.06 16.40
N GLU A 771 -4.53 6.06 15.97
CA GLU A 771 -5.83 5.85 15.34
C GLU A 771 -5.69 5.65 13.82
N PHE A 772 -6.44 4.70 13.25
CA PHE A 772 -6.37 4.41 11.82
C PHE A 772 -7.05 5.49 10.96
N ILE A 773 -6.32 6.02 9.97
CA ILE A 773 -6.84 6.97 8.98
C ILE A 773 -7.17 6.25 7.67
N GLY A 774 -6.19 5.53 7.10
CA GLY A 774 -6.37 4.85 5.82
C GLY A 774 -5.18 3.99 5.42
N GLN A 775 -5.39 3.08 4.48
CA GLN A 775 -4.34 2.21 3.95
C GLN A 775 -4.42 2.03 2.43
N TYR A 776 -3.34 1.59 1.81
CA TYR A 776 -3.37 1.07 0.44
C TYR A 776 -2.37 -0.07 0.27
N THR A 777 -2.86 -1.23 -0.15
CA THR A 777 -2.06 -2.43 -0.40
C THR A 777 -2.01 -2.73 -1.90
N ILE A 778 -0.81 -2.98 -2.42
CA ILE A 778 -0.53 -3.18 -3.85
C ILE A 778 0.52 -4.29 -4.06
N PRO A 779 0.27 -5.27 -4.94
CA PRO A 779 1.29 -6.25 -5.32
C PRO A 779 2.48 -5.56 -5.98
N PHE A 780 3.69 -6.04 -5.70
CA PHE A 780 4.91 -5.40 -6.16
C PHE A 780 4.96 -5.26 -7.70
N GLU A 781 4.54 -6.31 -8.42
CA GLU A 781 4.49 -6.31 -9.90
C GLU A 781 3.47 -5.29 -10.48
N CYS A 782 2.55 -4.77 -9.67
CA CYS A 782 1.58 -3.76 -10.09
C CYS A 782 2.06 -2.32 -9.87
N LEU A 783 3.27 -2.11 -9.33
CA LEU A 783 3.82 -0.79 -9.03
C LEU A 783 4.31 -0.06 -10.28
N GLN A 784 3.90 1.20 -10.43
CA GLN A 784 4.50 2.11 -11.40
C GLN A 784 5.61 2.96 -10.76
N ALA A 785 6.68 3.21 -11.52
CA ALA A 785 7.78 4.10 -11.13
C ALA A 785 7.42 5.59 -11.33
N GLY A 786 8.19 6.48 -10.72
CA GLY A 786 8.03 7.94 -10.82
C GLY A 786 7.17 8.55 -9.72
N TYR A 787 6.69 9.77 -9.96
CA TYR A 787 5.85 10.50 -9.02
C TYR A 787 4.40 10.05 -9.14
N ARG A 788 3.89 9.38 -8.10
CA ARG A 788 2.59 8.71 -8.10
C ARG A 788 1.70 9.18 -6.96
N HIS A 789 0.40 9.19 -7.21
CA HIS A 789 -0.60 9.30 -6.16
C HIS A 789 -1.07 7.91 -5.70
N VAL A 790 -1.19 7.75 -4.39
CA VAL A 790 -1.70 6.55 -3.73
C VAL A 790 -3.07 6.86 -3.13
N PRO A 791 -4.18 6.42 -3.74
CA PRO A 791 -5.51 6.65 -3.20
C PRO A 791 -5.75 5.78 -1.98
N LEU A 792 -6.01 6.40 -0.83
CA LEU A 792 -6.16 5.67 0.43
C LEU A 792 -7.56 5.06 0.55
N GLN A 793 -7.62 3.95 1.28
CA GLN A 793 -8.83 3.21 1.56
C GLN A 793 -9.11 3.20 3.07
N SER A 794 -10.40 3.14 3.40
CA SER A 794 -10.86 2.93 4.76
C SER A 794 -10.50 1.53 5.25
N LEU A 795 -10.75 1.28 6.54
CA LEU A 795 -10.56 -0.03 7.15
C LEU A 795 -11.40 -1.12 6.45
N THR A 796 -12.54 -0.77 5.86
CA THR A 796 -13.43 -1.69 5.12
C THR A 796 -13.04 -1.89 3.66
N GLY A 797 -11.95 -1.26 3.20
CA GLY A 797 -11.44 -1.35 1.83
C GLY A 797 -12.09 -0.38 0.83
N GLU A 798 -12.94 0.54 1.28
CA GLU A 798 -13.56 1.56 0.43
C GLU A 798 -12.62 2.74 0.18
N PHE A 799 -12.54 3.26 -1.04
CA PHE A 799 -11.71 4.44 -1.33
C PHE A 799 -12.21 5.68 -0.60
N LEU A 800 -11.29 6.35 0.09
CA LEU A 800 -11.54 7.62 0.77
C LEU A 800 -11.57 8.77 -0.25
N PRO A 801 -12.67 9.55 -0.33
CA PRO A 801 -12.80 10.60 -1.34
C PRO A 801 -11.73 11.69 -1.21
N ASN A 802 -10.98 11.93 -2.29
CA ASN A 802 -9.92 12.94 -2.38
C ASN A 802 -8.76 12.77 -1.37
N THR A 803 -8.64 11.60 -0.72
CA THR A 803 -7.62 11.33 0.28
C THR A 803 -6.49 10.51 -0.34
N MET A 804 -5.30 11.11 -0.49
CA MET A 804 -4.20 10.49 -1.23
C MET A 804 -2.84 10.80 -0.61
N LEU A 805 -1.89 9.87 -0.76
CA LEU A 805 -0.47 10.17 -0.60
C LEU A 805 0.14 10.55 -1.94
N PHE A 806 1.16 11.40 -1.92
CA PHE A 806 2.04 11.68 -3.04
C PHE A 806 3.41 11.08 -2.75
N VAL A 807 3.85 10.16 -3.61
CA VAL A 807 5.08 9.38 -3.41
C VAL A 807 5.93 9.39 -4.67
N HIS A 808 7.21 9.09 -4.54
CA HIS A 808 8.08 8.78 -5.67
C HIS A 808 8.63 7.36 -5.54
N ILE A 809 8.44 6.55 -6.59
CA ILE A 809 8.81 5.13 -6.64
C ILE A 809 9.95 4.93 -7.65
N ALA A 810 11.01 4.24 -7.26
CA ALA A 810 12.04 3.77 -8.18
C ALA A 810 12.41 2.31 -7.91
N ILE A 811 12.47 1.50 -8.96
CA ILE A 811 12.79 0.07 -8.89
C ILE A 811 14.03 -0.20 -9.71
N THR A 812 15.04 -0.87 -9.13
CA THR A 812 16.28 -1.21 -9.84
C THR A 812 16.74 -2.63 -9.55
N ASN A 813 17.38 -3.30 -10.51
CA ASN A 813 17.95 -4.64 -10.29
C ASN A 813 19.29 -4.57 -9.54
N ARG A 814 19.56 -5.50 -8.60
CA ARG A 814 20.77 -5.54 -7.74
C ARG A 814 22.11 -5.50 -8.49
N ARG A 815 22.15 -5.90 -9.77
CA ARG A 815 23.33 -5.83 -10.65
C ARG A 815 23.40 -4.56 -11.50
N GLY A 816 22.78 -3.45 -11.08
CA GLY A 816 22.79 -2.19 -11.84
C GLY A 816 22.26 -2.36 -13.27
N GLY A 817 21.26 -3.22 -13.42
CA GLY A 817 20.75 -3.70 -14.71
C GLY A 817 19.24 -3.74 -14.74
N GLY A 818 18.57 -2.63 -14.41
CA GLY A 818 17.29 -2.35 -15.07
C GLY A 818 17.51 -2.35 -16.59
N LYS A 819 16.45 -2.45 -17.41
CA LYS A 819 16.56 -2.24 -18.86
C LYS A 819 17.53 -1.08 -19.12
N ALA A 820 18.56 -1.31 -19.93
CA ALA A 820 19.65 -0.37 -20.11
C ALA A 820 19.15 0.93 -20.76
N HIS A 821 18.65 1.85 -19.94
CA HIS A 821 18.48 3.23 -20.32
C HIS A 821 19.87 3.85 -20.37
N LYS A 822 20.17 4.53 -21.49
CA LYS A 822 21.44 5.21 -21.76
C LYS A 822 21.70 6.30 -20.71
N ARG A 823 22.13 5.92 -19.50
CA ARG A 823 22.71 6.84 -18.52
C ARG A 823 24.17 7.03 -18.93
N GLY A 824 24.46 8.18 -19.52
CA GLY A 824 25.82 8.62 -19.80
C GLY A 824 26.58 8.98 -18.53
N LEU A 825 26.94 8.00 -17.69
CA LEU A 825 27.96 8.12 -16.66
C LEU A 825 28.62 6.75 -16.46
N SER A 826 29.86 6.60 -16.91
CA SER A 826 30.60 5.34 -16.82
C SER A 826 30.89 5.01 -15.35
N VAL A 827 30.22 4.00 -14.80
CA VAL A 827 30.63 3.40 -13.53
C VAL A 827 31.67 2.33 -13.84
N ARG A 828 32.92 2.53 -13.41
CA ARG A 828 33.97 1.52 -13.49
C ARG A 828 33.50 0.24 -12.76
N LYS A 829 33.19 -0.82 -13.51
CA LYS A 829 32.95 -2.16 -12.98
C LYS A 829 34.19 -2.65 -12.24
N TYR A 830 34.10 -2.80 -10.92
CA TYR A 830 35.00 -3.69 -10.19
C TYR A 830 34.61 -5.14 -10.54
N LYS A 831 35.53 -5.90 -11.14
CA LYS A 831 35.38 -7.35 -11.33
C LYS A 831 35.38 -8.01 -9.95
N LYS A 832 34.21 -8.43 -9.44
CA LYS A 832 34.16 -9.41 -8.35
C LYS A 832 34.47 -10.81 -8.91
N ALA A 833 35.20 -11.60 -8.13
CA ALA A 833 35.51 -12.99 -8.45
C ALA A 833 34.22 -13.84 -8.49
N ARG A 834 34.18 -14.83 -9.38
CA ARG A 834 33.06 -15.78 -9.50
C ARG A 834 32.99 -16.65 -8.24
N GLU A 835 31.81 -16.69 -7.61
CA GLU A 835 31.56 -17.57 -6.46
C GLU A 835 30.99 -18.90 -6.97
N TYR A 836 31.69 -20.00 -6.68
CA TYR A 836 31.25 -21.36 -7.00
C TYR A 836 30.74 -22.03 -5.72
N THR A 837 29.62 -22.74 -5.80
CA THR A 837 29.10 -23.55 -4.69
C THR A 837 30.13 -24.61 -4.29
N SER A 838 30.48 -24.66 -3.00
CA SER A 838 31.40 -25.67 -2.48
C SER A 838 30.62 -26.89 -1.98
N THR A 839 31.08 -28.10 -2.34
CA THR A 839 30.49 -29.35 -1.85
C THR A 839 30.92 -29.58 -0.39
N LYS A 840 29.95 -29.78 0.52
CA LYS A 840 30.24 -30.20 1.90
C LYS A 840 30.56 -31.70 1.94
N SER A 841 31.55 -32.10 2.74
CA SER A 841 31.87 -33.52 2.95
C SER A 841 30.76 -34.19 3.76
N THR A 842 30.31 -35.34 3.27
CA THR A 842 29.29 -36.19 3.89
C THR A 842 29.90 -37.20 4.86
N GLY A 843 31.24 -37.34 4.88
CA GLY A 843 31.96 -38.33 5.70
C GLY A 843 31.93 -39.75 5.13
N ILE A 844 31.19 -39.97 4.04
CA ILE A 844 31.11 -41.26 3.33
C ILE A 844 32.04 -41.19 2.13
N LYS A 845 33.18 -41.90 2.20
CA LYS A 845 34.28 -41.79 1.23
C LYS A 845 33.84 -41.94 -0.24
N VAL A 846 32.98 -42.92 -0.54
CA VAL A 846 32.50 -43.17 -1.91
C VAL A 846 31.65 -42.00 -2.44
N VAL A 847 30.79 -41.43 -1.59
CA VAL A 847 29.92 -40.31 -1.93
C VAL A 847 30.74 -39.02 -2.08
N ASP A 848 31.70 -38.79 -1.18
CA ASP A 848 32.59 -37.64 -1.23
C ASP A 848 33.53 -37.68 -2.45
N GLU A 849 34.02 -38.86 -2.84
CA GLU A 849 34.79 -39.03 -4.09
C GLU A 849 33.93 -38.75 -5.33
N LEU A 850 32.67 -39.15 -5.33
CA LEU A 850 31.72 -38.90 -6.43
C LEU A 850 31.39 -37.41 -6.56
N PHE A 851 31.14 -36.71 -5.44
CA PHE A 851 30.93 -35.25 -5.43
C PHE A 851 32.18 -34.47 -5.84
N ARG A 852 33.36 -34.94 -5.41
CA ARG A 852 34.64 -34.35 -5.81
C ARG A 852 34.88 -34.49 -7.31
N ALA A 853 34.61 -35.66 -7.88
CA ALA A 853 34.69 -35.88 -9.33
C ALA A 853 33.68 -35.03 -10.12
N SER A 854 32.51 -34.77 -9.54
CA SER A 854 31.43 -33.96 -10.15
C SER A 854 31.63 -32.45 -10.04
N THR A 855 32.61 -31.99 -9.24
CA THR A 855 32.82 -30.56 -8.98
C THR A 855 33.19 -29.79 -10.25
N GLN A 856 34.05 -30.35 -11.11
CA GLN A 856 34.48 -29.69 -12.34
C GLN A 856 33.34 -29.62 -13.39
N PRO A 857 32.61 -30.73 -13.69
CA PRO A 857 31.41 -30.66 -14.53
C PRO A 857 30.34 -29.69 -14.02
N LEU A 858 30.14 -29.58 -12.69
CA LEU A 858 29.18 -28.64 -12.11
C LEU A 858 29.60 -27.18 -12.31
N ARG A 859 30.90 -26.89 -12.21
CA ARG A 859 31.43 -25.54 -12.51
C ARG A 859 31.24 -25.20 -13.98
N GLU A 860 31.54 -26.14 -14.87
CA GLU A 860 31.37 -25.98 -16.31
C GLU A 860 29.89 -25.80 -16.68
N ALA A 861 28.98 -26.56 -16.07
CA ALA A 861 27.54 -26.41 -16.27
C ALA A 861 27.02 -25.07 -15.72
N THR A 862 27.55 -24.59 -14.59
CA THR A 862 27.22 -23.28 -14.02
C THR A 862 27.71 -22.16 -14.92
N ASP A 863 28.96 -22.25 -15.41
CA ASP A 863 29.52 -21.31 -16.37
C ASP A 863 28.73 -21.33 -17.68
N LEU A 864 28.33 -22.51 -18.19
CA LEU A 864 27.52 -22.64 -19.39
C LEU A 864 26.14 -22.02 -19.21
N ARG A 865 25.46 -22.29 -18.08
CA ARG A 865 24.16 -21.69 -17.75
C ARG A 865 24.26 -20.17 -17.67
N GLU A 866 25.24 -19.62 -16.96
CA GLU A 866 25.43 -18.17 -16.88
C GLU A 866 25.77 -17.57 -18.25
N ASN A 867 26.62 -18.23 -19.05
CA ASN A 867 26.96 -17.77 -20.40
C ASN A 867 25.76 -17.84 -21.35
N VAL A 868 24.91 -18.86 -21.23
CA VAL A 868 23.64 -18.96 -21.98
C VAL A 868 22.67 -17.88 -21.53
N GLN A 869 22.58 -17.60 -20.23
CA GLN A 869 21.69 -16.58 -19.69
C GLN A 869 22.14 -15.16 -20.08
N VAL A 870 23.46 -14.92 -20.09
CA VAL A 870 24.07 -13.71 -20.68
C VAL A 870 23.84 -13.66 -22.19
N GLY A 871 24.00 -14.79 -22.88
CA GLY A 871 23.78 -14.91 -24.33
C GLY A 871 22.34 -14.63 -24.74
N ILE A 872 21.35 -15.15 -24.02
CA ILE A 872 19.92 -14.87 -24.19
C ILE A 872 19.63 -13.40 -23.90
N SER A 873 20.21 -12.86 -22.82
CA SER A 873 20.08 -11.43 -22.49
C SER A 873 20.70 -10.51 -23.54
N CYS A 874 21.71 -10.98 -24.30
CA CYS A 874 22.27 -10.28 -25.45
C CYS A 874 21.49 -10.52 -26.76
N TYR A 875 20.83 -11.67 -26.92
CA TYR A 875 20.04 -11.99 -28.13
C TYR A 875 18.69 -11.24 -28.15
N VAL A 876 18.10 -10.96 -26.99
CA VAL A 876 16.90 -10.12 -26.84
C VAL A 876 17.18 -8.62 -27.09
N VAL A 877 18.45 -8.25 -27.37
CA VAL A 877 18.83 -6.87 -27.75
C VAL A 877 18.88 -6.70 -29.28
N PHE A 878 18.77 -7.78 -30.06
CA PHE A 878 18.86 -7.77 -31.53
C PHE A 878 17.57 -8.16 -32.27
N LEU A 879 16.48 -8.45 -31.55
CA LEU A 879 15.11 -8.51 -32.04
C LEU A 879 14.30 -7.48 -31.24
#